data_AF-A0A9E5IQP8-F1
#
_entry.id   AF-A0A9E5IQP8-F1
#
_cell.length_a   1.000
_cell.length_b   1.000
_cell.length_c   1.000
_cell.angle_alpha   90.00
_cell.angle_beta   90.00
_cell.angle_gamma   90.00
#
_symmetry.space_group_name_H-M   'P 1'
#
loop_
_entity.id
_entity.type
_entity.pdbx_description
1 polymer ?
#
loop_
_entity_poly.entity_id
_entity_poly.type
_entity_poly.pdbx_seq_one_letter_code
_entity_poly.pdbx_strand_id
1 'polypeptide(L)'
;FARTTGAELDTLFWLFAHPSSPRRHNPEILRRILRRAYAYLDAISVHGGNLNASQLASFYDDFAIGPASQVFRELLALYPALVPPNQKALWQQAVTIAGDKLYATYRDRVASWVNTDVAISCELFNFALPRPFDDPQRAAMLAKATYFMSSVLTSGRMFADGAVGYHDSQNEAGGYQNTVAEYVTRYYEMTGDTDAGEILRRMEWYGPINGPIHSWWTSPAWKLAWNDIDSSDHGGESIAGLNPYVRAELDSAMNVAATSTNWVGVQRSAVWYRPGTVALPRPDYTVYDRNILGPRAWYGQWNYAATLRRIADVDPGLHTIMGAQVADFSPFRVNACLMGVFPRLRVSPDSGTDADGTFSETRHAWLATSLNGAALVRRDFSTLAVSHKLETYASSSKGAVQPWTGRQLWLGLPDRVVGLITLAPDINTTAYEVQGALRLGFGGTAYSAIKSLVPSGTSGNSWTYGDLLVRLHGHDFAAVTTDLYVFRRPEAPLTEITLRDQSDGKNNTTARSYAVGMRRFFVAEIRQKSAVGDLTAAEVAAPDRLLAFEINHPTAGRRFRLVYNPSAITVAYTPSLPWTSPVRLHLAVAQPSQLPDWQPTLPYFRPDWVPDPTGDAPTAYWTSQAGPVDIPPNGHIVFETSDSPAPAVTITAPTSLSTTVTGSTQTLVANAPGAARFTWSRLSGPQLVEFVASSAASTTARFLAPGAYELRVAAYFGPAPFQYEAITSRTVNVAFDPGSIADWRVLNWPGIYDNQIIGDTADPDMDGLPNILEFSMATIPTSFTPQPWFLNAREDRLELIFPRLSSIGKSAILSPQWCDSLAAPDWSESGIDQSVVASSNGVDTVRATVPLGPNTPKRFLRLRASRP
;
A
#
# COMPACT_ATOMS: atom_id res chain seq x y z
N PHE A 1 -6.92 -11.20 -30.33
CA PHE A 1 -8.28 -11.16 -30.90
C PHE A 1 -9.32 -11.64 -29.88
N ALA A 2 -9.24 -12.88 -29.35
CA ALA A 2 -10.23 -13.40 -28.40
C ALA A 2 -10.43 -12.54 -27.13
N ARG A 3 -9.33 -12.13 -26.45
CA ARG A 3 -9.37 -11.22 -25.29
C ARG A 3 -10.11 -9.92 -25.59
N THR A 4 -9.76 -9.28 -26.71
CA THR A 4 -10.41 -8.05 -27.19
C THR A 4 -11.91 -8.26 -27.42
N THR A 5 -12.30 -9.37 -28.05
CA THR A 5 -13.72 -9.68 -28.28
C THR A 5 -14.51 -9.86 -26.99
N GLY A 6 -13.95 -10.57 -26.00
CA GLY A 6 -14.57 -10.76 -24.69
C GLY A 6 -14.77 -9.44 -23.93
N ALA A 7 -13.73 -8.61 -23.88
CA ALA A 7 -13.79 -7.29 -23.26
C ALA A 7 -14.80 -6.36 -23.96
N GLU A 8 -14.77 -6.28 -25.30
CA GLU A 8 -15.75 -5.49 -26.07
C GLU A 8 -17.19 -5.95 -25.83
N LEU A 9 -17.41 -7.26 -25.70
CA LEU A 9 -18.74 -7.82 -25.44
C LEU A 9 -19.28 -7.34 -24.09
N ASP A 10 -18.45 -7.37 -23.04
CA ASP A 10 -18.79 -6.84 -21.71
C ASP A 10 -19.05 -5.33 -21.75
N THR A 11 -18.18 -4.55 -22.40
CA THR A 11 -18.37 -3.10 -22.59
C THR A 11 -19.69 -2.77 -23.25
N LEU A 12 -20.01 -3.46 -24.35
CA LEU A 12 -21.26 -3.24 -25.09
C LEU A 12 -22.46 -3.60 -24.21
N PHE A 13 -22.36 -4.68 -23.44
CA PHE A 13 -23.41 -5.08 -22.51
C PHE A 13 -23.64 -4.04 -21.41
N TRP A 14 -22.57 -3.51 -20.81
CA TRP A 14 -22.68 -2.41 -19.85
C TRP A 14 -23.39 -1.20 -20.47
N LEU A 15 -22.97 -0.76 -21.67
CA LEU A 15 -23.61 0.37 -22.37
C LEU A 15 -25.09 0.11 -22.66
N PHE A 16 -25.48 -1.14 -22.93
CA PHE A 16 -26.86 -1.51 -23.21
C PHE A 16 -27.72 -1.63 -21.95
N ALA A 17 -27.20 -2.23 -20.89
CA ALA A 17 -27.96 -2.67 -19.73
C ALA A 17 -27.90 -1.70 -18.55
N HIS A 18 -26.79 -0.98 -18.36
CA HIS A 18 -26.55 -0.19 -17.16
C HIS A 18 -27.55 0.98 -17.03
N PRO A 19 -28.18 1.19 -15.86
CA PRO A 19 -29.20 2.23 -15.68
C PRO A 19 -28.71 3.64 -16.03
N SER A 20 -27.46 3.96 -15.73
CA SER A 20 -26.86 5.27 -15.97
C SER A 20 -26.29 5.46 -17.39
N SER A 21 -26.38 4.46 -18.27
CA SER A 21 -25.85 4.58 -19.62
C SER A 21 -26.74 5.47 -20.50
N PRO A 22 -26.19 6.48 -21.20
CA PRO A 22 -26.94 7.27 -22.18
C PRO A 22 -27.30 6.45 -23.44
N ARG A 23 -26.76 5.24 -23.55
CA ARG A 23 -27.00 4.30 -24.65
C ARG A 23 -27.83 3.10 -24.23
N ARG A 24 -28.43 3.15 -23.04
CA ARG A 24 -29.28 2.08 -22.51
C ARG A 24 -30.36 1.71 -23.53
N HIS A 25 -30.56 0.40 -23.72
CA HIS A 25 -31.53 -0.19 -24.65
C HIS A 25 -31.37 0.21 -26.13
N ASN A 26 -30.21 0.73 -26.53
CA ASN A 26 -29.96 1.07 -27.92
C ASN A 26 -29.96 -0.19 -28.82
N PRO A 27 -30.77 -0.23 -29.89
CA PRO A 27 -30.95 -1.42 -30.73
C PRO A 27 -29.70 -1.80 -31.52
N GLU A 28 -28.88 -0.83 -31.93
CA GLU A 28 -27.63 -1.11 -32.64
C GLU A 28 -26.59 -1.74 -31.71
N ILE A 29 -26.54 -1.32 -30.44
CA ILE A 29 -25.68 -1.95 -29.43
C ILE A 29 -26.16 -3.38 -29.16
N LEU A 30 -27.47 -3.59 -28.98
CA LEU A 30 -28.04 -4.93 -28.81
C LEU A 30 -27.65 -5.86 -29.97
N ARG A 31 -27.78 -5.38 -31.22
CA ARG A 31 -27.36 -6.15 -32.41
C ARG A 31 -25.88 -6.54 -32.36
N ARG A 32 -25.01 -5.65 -31.89
CA ARG A 32 -23.57 -5.91 -31.74
C ARG A 32 -23.25 -6.92 -30.63
N ILE A 33 -24.00 -6.87 -29.52
CA ILE A 33 -23.90 -7.84 -28.42
C ILE A 33 -24.30 -9.22 -28.94
N LEU A 34 -25.52 -9.35 -29.49
CA LEU A 34 -26.05 -10.62 -29.96
C LEU A 34 -25.15 -11.26 -31.02
N ARG A 35 -24.68 -10.49 -32.01
CA ARG A 35 -23.76 -10.99 -33.04
C ARG A 35 -22.47 -11.58 -32.45
N ARG A 36 -21.87 -10.90 -31.47
CA ARG A 36 -20.65 -11.36 -30.80
C ARG A 36 -20.92 -12.58 -29.93
N ALA A 37 -22.00 -12.55 -29.15
CA ALA A 37 -22.37 -13.65 -28.27
C ALA A 37 -22.66 -14.92 -29.07
N TYR A 38 -23.46 -14.85 -30.14
CA TYR A 38 -23.73 -16.00 -31.00
C TYR A 38 -22.46 -16.55 -31.65
N ALA A 39 -21.58 -15.69 -32.19
CA ALA A 39 -20.32 -16.15 -32.75
C ALA A 39 -19.45 -16.91 -31.72
N TYR A 40 -19.47 -16.46 -30.46
CA TYR A 40 -18.75 -17.11 -29.37
C TYR A 40 -19.37 -18.46 -29.00
N LEU A 41 -20.71 -18.50 -28.85
CA LEU A 41 -21.44 -19.70 -28.47
C LEU A 41 -21.42 -20.76 -29.57
N ASP A 42 -21.47 -20.36 -30.84
CA ASP A 42 -21.28 -21.25 -31.98
C ASP A 42 -19.87 -21.86 -31.96
N ALA A 43 -18.84 -21.04 -31.72
CA ALA A 43 -17.48 -21.53 -31.59
C ALA A 43 -17.32 -22.53 -30.42
N ILE A 44 -17.95 -22.27 -29.28
CA ILE A 44 -18.00 -23.20 -28.14
C ILE A 44 -18.74 -24.49 -28.53
N SER A 45 -19.87 -24.38 -29.23
CA SER A 45 -20.68 -25.54 -29.60
C SER A 45 -19.95 -26.46 -30.57
N VAL A 46 -19.19 -25.90 -31.51
CA VAL A 46 -18.46 -26.66 -32.53
C VAL A 46 -17.11 -27.16 -32.04
N HIS A 47 -16.37 -26.33 -31.29
CA HIS A 47 -14.96 -26.61 -30.95
C HIS A 47 -14.72 -26.77 -29.45
N GLY A 48 -15.63 -26.33 -28.60
CA GLY A 48 -15.42 -26.18 -27.15
C GLY A 48 -15.09 -27.47 -26.41
N GLY A 49 -15.57 -28.63 -26.84
CA GLY A 49 -15.17 -29.91 -26.24
C GLY A 49 -13.70 -30.28 -26.50
N ASN A 50 -13.16 -29.84 -27.64
CA ASN A 50 -11.86 -30.28 -28.16
C ASN A 50 -10.72 -29.29 -27.91
N LEU A 51 -11.01 -28.04 -27.55
CA LEU A 51 -9.98 -27.05 -27.24
C LEU A 51 -9.51 -27.17 -25.79
N ASN A 52 -8.25 -26.80 -25.55
CA ASN A 52 -7.71 -26.65 -24.20
C ASN A 52 -8.26 -25.38 -23.55
N ALA A 53 -8.39 -25.41 -22.22
CA ALA A 53 -8.66 -24.24 -21.40
C ALA A 53 -7.40 -23.87 -20.63
N SER A 54 -6.93 -22.64 -20.80
CA SER A 54 -5.82 -22.03 -20.07
C SER A 54 -5.58 -20.63 -20.63
N GLN A 55 -4.75 -19.84 -19.94
CA GLN A 55 -4.11 -18.67 -20.52
C GLN A 55 -3.55 -18.97 -21.93
N LEU A 56 -3.78 -18.04 -22.85
CA LEU A 56 -3.44 -18.04 -24.28
C LEU A 56 -4.19 -19.08 -25.15
N ALA A 57 -5.14 -19.84 -24.59
CA ALA A 57 -5.85 -20.89 -25.32
C ALA A 57 -7.12 -20.39 -26.05
N SER A 58 -6.94 -19.73 -27.21
CA SER A 58 -8.05 -19.33 -28.10
C SER A 58 -9.16 -18.56 -27.35
N PHE A 59 -10.42 -18.97 -27.49
CA PHE A 59 -11.58 -18.38 -26.81
C PHE A 59 -11.81 -18.92 -25.38
N TYR A 60 -11.02 -19.90 -24.92
CA TYR A 60 -10.93 -20.32 -23.51
C TYR A 60 -9.71 -19.72 -22.80
N ASP A 61 -9.07 -18.72 -23.39
CA ASP A 61 -8.13 -17.88 -22.65
C ASP A 61 -8.87 -17.26 -21.45
N ASP A 62 -8.26 -17.37 -20.26
CA ASP A 62 -8.88 -16.92 -19.00
C ASP A 62 -9.33 -15.44 -19.07
N PHE A 63 -8.54 -14.63 -19.80
CA PHE A 63 -8.76 -13.21 -20.00
C PHE A 63 -9.68 -12.88 -21.19
N ALA A 64 -10.24 -13.89 -21.84
CA ALA A 64 -11.22 -13.77 -22.92
C ALA A 64 -12.59 -14.32 -22.49
N ILE A 65 -12.62 -15.55 -21.97
CA ILE A 65 -13.87 -16.22 -21.59
C ILE A 65 -14.48 -15.65 -20.32
N GLY A 66 -13.67 -15.16 -19.37
CA GLY A 66 -14.15 -14.53 -18.13
C GLY A 66 -15.16 -13.40 -18.41
N PRO A 67 -14.79 -12.31 -19.11
CA PRO A 67 -15.70 -11.21 -19.43
C PRO A 67 -16.88 -11.65 -20.31
N ALA A 68 -16.66 -12.54 -21.28
CA ALA A 68 -17.73 -13.02 -22.16
C ALA A 68 -18.78 -13.85 -21.40
N SER A 69 -18.36 -14.72 -20.49
CA SER A 69 -19.23 -15.58 -19.68
C SER A 69 -20.18 -14.81 -18.78
N GLN A 70 -19.76 -13.64 -18.30
CA GLN A 70 -20.61 -12.72 -17.54
C GLN A 70 -21.80 -12.27 -18.39
N VAL A 71 -21.55 -11.84 -19.63
CA VAL A 71 -22.61 -11.43 -20.57
C VAL A 71 -23.51 -12.59 -20.93
N PHE A 72 -22.97 -13.81 -21.08
CA PHE A 72 -23.78 -15.01 -21.37
C PHE A 72 -24.83 -15.28 -20.31
N ARG A 73 -24.48 -15.07 -19.04
CA ARG A 73 -25.38 -15.22 -17.91
C ARG A 73 -26.33 -14.03 -17.78
N GLU A 74 -25.79 -12.81 -17.70
CA GLU A 74 -26.54 -11.61 -17.31
C GLU A 74 -27.54 -11.17 -18.37
N LEU A 75 -27.22 -11.32 -19.66
CA LEU A 75 -28.16 -10.94 -20.73
C LEU A 75 -29.47 -11.73 -20.63
N LEU A 76 -29.38 -13.04 -20.38
CA LEU A 76 -30.56 -13.89 -20.23
C LEU A 76 -31.29 -13.67 -18.91
N ALA A 77 -30.55 -13.34 -17.83
CA ALA A 77 -31.14 -13.05 -16.52
C ALA A 77 -31.92 -11.73 -16.51
N LEU A 78 -31.33 -10.66 -17.07
CA LEU A 78 -31.94 -9.32 -17.08
C LEU A 78 -32.97 -9.15 -18.19
N TYR A 79 -32.77 -9.82 -19.33
CA TYR A 79 -33.62 -9.65 -20.52
C TYR A 79 -34.08 -11.00 -21.10
N PRO A 80 -34.83 -11.80 -20.32
CA PRO A 80 -35.22 -13.13 -20.74
C PRO A 80 -36.06 -13.14 -22.03
N ALA A 81 -36.74 -12.05 -22.39
CA ALA A 81 -37.54 -12.00 -23.62
C ALA A 81 -36.74 -11.71 -24.91
N LEU A 82 -35.47 -11.28 -24.81
CA LEU A 82 -34.69 -10.88 -25.99
C LEU A 82 -34.17 -12.05 -26.82
N VAL A 83 -34.14 -13.26 -26.25
CA VAL A 83 -33.65 -14.46 -26.93
C VAL A 83 -34.82 -15.45 -27.07
N PRO A 84 -35.20 -15.84 -28.31
CA PRO A 84 -36.26 -16.82 -28.54
C PRO A 84 -36.00 -18.18 -27.86
N PRO A 85 -37.04 -18.97 -27.51
CA PRO A 85 -36.86 -20.23 -26.76
C PRO A 85 -35.90 -21.24 -27.39
N ASN A 86 -35.94 -21.42 -28.71
CA ASN A 86 -35.02 -22.31 -29.44
C ASN A 86 -33.56 -21.84 -29.36
N GLN A 87 -33.35 -20.53 -29.42
CA GLN A 87 -32.01 -19.94 -29.30
C GLN A 87 -31.49 -20.01 -27.87
N LYS A 88 -32.36 -19.89 -26.86
CA LYS A 88 -31.99 -20.10 -25.46
C LYS A 88 -31.48 -21.53 -25.20
N ALA A 89 -32.10 -22.53 -25.82
CA ALA A 89 -31.67 -23.92 -25.66
C ALA A 89 -30.26 -24.14 -26.22
N LEU A 90 -29.95 -23.59 -27.40
CA LEU A 90 -28.61 -23.63 -27.98
C LEU A 90 -27.59 -22.86 -27.13
N TRP A 91 -27.99 -21.71 -26.60
CA TRP A 91 -27.16 -20.91 -25.68
C TRP A 91 -26.83 -21.69 -24.41
N GLN A 92 -27.83 -22.32 -23.79
CA GLN A 92 -27.65 -23.16 -22.61
C GLN A 92 -26.74 -24.35 -22.91
N GLN A 93 -26.91 -25.01 -24.06
CA GLN A 93 -26.05 -26.11 -24.48
C GLN A 93 -24.58 -25.66 -24.58
N ALA A 94 -24.31 -24.53 -25.23
CA ALA A 94 -22.95 -23.99 -25.35
C ALA A 94 -22.36 -23.65 -23.97
N VAL A 95 -23.14 -22.99 -23.11
CA VAL A 95 -22.74 -22.68 -21.72
C VAL A 95 -22.43 -23.94 -20.93
N THR A 96 -23.20 -25.02 -21.09
CA THR A 96 -22.91 -26.32 -20.46
C THR A 96 -21.62 -26.93 -20.98
N ILE A 97 -21.39 -26.95 -22.31
CA ILE A 97 -20.14 -27.46 -22.92
C ILE A 97 -18.92 -26.72 -22.35
N ALA A 98 -18.99 -25.38 -22.29
CA ALA A 98 -17.92 -24.57 -21.73
C ALA A 98 -17.72 -24.85 -20.23
N GLY A 99 -18.81 -24.86 -19.45
CA GLY A 99 -18.76 -25.13 -18.01
C GLY A 99 -18.16 -26.50 -17.69
N ASP A 100 -18.53 -27.54 -18.43
CA ASP A 100 -17.99 -28.89 -18.29
C ASP A 100 -16.49 -28.94 -18.63
N LYS A 101 -16.08 -28.27 -19.72
CA LYS A 101 -14.68 -28.21 -20.12
C LYS A 101 -13.82 -27.49 -19.09
N LEU A 102 -14.26 -26.32 -18.63
CA LEU A 102 -13.54 -25.51 -17.64
C LEU A 102 -13.47 -26.24 -16.31
N TYR A 103 -14.57 -26.84 -15.85
CA TYR A 103 -14.57 -27.60 -14.60
C TYR A 103 -13.67 -28.83 -14.67
N ALA A 104 -13.71 -29.61 -15.76
CA ALA A 104 -12.83 -30.74 -15.96
C ALA A 104 -11.33 -30.34 -15.93
N THR A 105 -11.01 -29.13 -16.39
CA THR A 105 -9.65 -28.60 -16.41
C THR A 105 -9.21 -28.10 -15.03
N TYR A 106 -10.09 -27.43 -14.29
CA TYR A 106 -9.72 -26.67 -13.10
C TYR A 106 -10.10 -27.31 -11.77
N ARG A 107 -10.92 -28.37 -11.74
CA ARG A 107 -11.36 -29.01 -10.47
C ARG A 107 -10.18 -29.43 -9.57
N ASP A 108 -9.11 -29.95 -10.17
CA ASP A 108 -7.94 -30.48 -9.47
C ASP A 108 -6.77 -29.46 -9.40
N ARG A 109 -6.95 -28.28 -10.00
CA ARG A 109 -5.93 -27.21 -9.99
C ARG A 109 -5.74 -26.67 -8.58
N VAL A 110 -4.48 -26.56 -8.15
CA VAL A 110 -4.08 -25.81 -6.95
C VAL A 110 -3.82 -24.36 -7.34
N ALA A 111 -4.20 -23.42 -6.49
CA ALA A 111 -3.94 -22.00 -6.71
C ALA A 111 -2.43 -21.72 -6.81
N SER A 112 -2.00 -20.93 -7.80
CA SER A 112 -0.60 -20.57 -8.04
C SER A 112 -0.45 -19.15 -8.60
N TRP A 113 -0.92 -18.90 -9.82
CA TRP A 113 -0.90 -17.59 -10.48
C TRP A 113 -2.13 -16.79 -10.09
N VAL A 114 -1.98 -15.79 -9.21
CA VAL A 114 -3.11 -15.05 -8.62
C VAL A 114 -4.03 -14.45 -9.69
N ASN A 115 -3.47 -13.84 -10.72
CA ASN A 115 -4.23 -13.22 -11.83
C ASN A 115 -5.08 -14.23 -12.62
N THR A 116 -4.58 -15.46 -12.82
CA THR A 116 -5.34 -16.53 -13.48
C THR A 116 -6.35 -17.15 -12.53
N ASP A 117 -5.99 -17.34 -11.26
CA ASP A 117 -6.86 -17.96 -10.27
C ASP A 117 -8.14 -17.13 -10.04
N VAL A 118 -8.04 -15.79 -9.95
CA VAL A 118 -9.23 -14.92 -9.82
C VAL A 118 -10.08 -14.85 -11.10
N ALA A 119 -9.45 -15.02 -12.28
CA ALA A 119 -10.17 -15.12 -13.55
C ALA A 119 -10.99 -16.41 -13.63
N ILE A 120 -10.36 -17.55 -13.30
CA ILE A 120 -11.02 -18.85 -13.19
C ILE A 120 -12.16 -18.82 -12.18
N SER A 121 -12.00 -18.11 -11.04
CA SER A 121 -13.07 -17.93 -10.06
C SER A 121 -14.33 -17.31 -10.69
N CYS A 122 -14.17 -16.24 -11.48
CA CYS A 122 -15.28 -15.62 -12.22
C CYS A 122 -15.90 -16.57 -13.25
N GLU A 123 -15.08 -17.32 -13.99
CA GLU A 123 -15.56 -18.28 -14.99
C GLU A 123 -16.40 -19.38 -14.36
N LEU A 124 -15.88 -20.06 -13.34
CA LEU A 124 -16.57 -21.14 -12.67
C LEU A 124 -17.89 -20.66 -12.05
N PHE A 125 -17.89 -19.46 -11.47
CA PHE A 125 -19.12 -18.84 -10.97
C PHE A 125 -20.14 -18.59 -12.09
N ASN A 126 -19.71 -17.96 -13.19
CA ASN A 126 -20.59 -17.62 -14.32
C ASN A 126 -21.20 -18.85 -14.99
N PHE A 127 -20.43 -19.93 -15.14
CA PHE A 127 -20.89 -21.18 -15.77
C PHE A 127 -21.64 -22.12 -14.81
N ALA A 128 -21.49 -21.97 -13.50
CA ALA A 128 -22.25 -22.76 -12.53
C ALA A 128 -23.71 -22.30 -12.42
N LEU A 129 -23.97 -20.99 -12.39
CA LEU A 129 -25.31 -20.45 -12.11
C LEU A 129 -26.42 -20.85 -13.09
N PRO A 130 -26.17 -20.99 -14.40
CA PRO A 130 -27.19 -21.45 -15.35
C PRO A 130 -27.58 -22.92 -15.19
N ARG A 131 -26.80 -23.72 -14.44
CA ARG A 131 -27.08 -25.15 -14.21
C ARG A 131 -28.22 -25.34 -13.21
N PRO A 132 -28.94 -26.46 -13.23
CA PRO A 132 -29.97 -26.77 -12.22
C PRO A 132 -29.44 -26.70 -10.78
N PHE A 133 -30.30 -26.35 -9.82
CA PHE A 133 -29.91 -26.24 -8.40
C PHE A 133 -29.49 -27.57 -7.77
N ASP A 134 -30.05 -28.68 -8.26
CA ASP A 134 -29.78 -30.05 -7.84
C ASP A 134 -28.59 -30.70 -8.58
N ASP A 135 -27.96 -29.98 -9.51
CA ASP A 135 -26.76 -30.47 -10.19
C ASP A 135 -25.54 -30.44 -9.24
N PRO A 136 -24.93 -31.59 -8.90
CA PRO A 136 -23.77 -31.63 -8.00
C PRO A 136 -22.57 -30.86 -8.55
N GLN A 137 -22.42 -30.76 -9.87
CA GLN A 137 -21.33 -30.01 -10.49
C GLN A 137 -21.50 -28.50 -10.27
N ARG A 138 -22.74 -27.99 -10.19
CA ARG A 138 -23.01 -26.59 -9.84
C ARG A 138 -22.37 -26.25 -8.49
N ALA A 139 -22.68 -27.04 -7.46
CA ALA A 139 -22.15 -26.83 -6.12
C ALA A 139 -20.61 -26.92 -6.09
N ALA A 140 -20.04 -27.89 -6.79
CA ALA A 140 -18.59 -28.07 -6.85
C ALA A 140 -17.86 -26.93 -7.58
N MET A 141 -18.43 -26.42 -8.68
CA MET A 141 -17.89 -25.26 -9.39
C MET A 141 -17.93 -23.99 -8.52
N LEU A 142 -19.04 -23.74 -7.82
CA LEU A 142 -19.16 -22.60 -6.90
C LEU A 142 -18.15 -22.71 -5.74
N ALA A 143 -18.02 -23.89 -5.13
CA ALA A 143 -17.04 -24.12 -4.07
C ALA A 143 -15.61 -23.89 -4.56
N LYS A 144 -15.30 -24.31 -5.80
CA LYS A 144 -13.98 -24.09 -6.40
C LYS A 144 -13.74 -22.62 -6.74
N ALA A 145 -14.77 -21.88 -7.16
CA ALA A 145 -14.70 -20.44 -7.38
C ALA A 145 -14.35 -19.69 -6.07
N THR A 146 -15.05 -20.01 -4.97
CA THR A 146 -14.75 -19.47 -3.64
C THR A 146 -13.34 -19.84 -3.19
N TYR A 147 -12.91 -21.09 -3.39
CA TYR A 147 -11.56 -21.53 -3.05
C TYR A 147 -10.47 -20.63 -3.66
N PHE A 148 -10.57 -20.31 -4.96
CA PHE A 148 -9.57 -19.45 -5.60
C PHE A 148 -9.57 -18.04 -5.03
N MET A 149 -10.74 -17.49 -4.69
CA MET A 149 -10.84 -16.16 -4.06
C MET A 149 -10.22 -16.15 -2.66
N SER A 150 -10.65 -17.07 -1.78
CA SER A 150 -10.11 -17.22 -0.42
C SER A 150 -8.60 -17.55 -0.43
N SER A 151 -8.12 -18.22 -1.47
CA SER A 151 -6.68 -18.54 -1.60
C SER A 151 -5.81 -17.29 -1.67
N VAL A 152 -6.30 -16.15 -2.17
CA VAL A 152 -5.52 -14.90 -2.25
C VAL A 152 -5.11 -14.43 -0.86
N LEU A 153 -6.03 -14.49 0.11
CA LEU A 153 -5.79 -14.07 1.50
C LEU A 153 -5.03 -15.13 2.32
N THR A 154 -5.27 -16.42 2.04
CA THR A 154 -4.79 -17.53 2.89
C THR A 154 -3.44 -18.12 2.46
N SER A 155 -2.99 -17.86 1.23
CA SER A 155 -1.74 -18.42 0.69
C SER A 155 -0.49 -17.59 0.98
N GLY A 156 -0.63 -16.42 1.62
CA GLY A 156 0.49 -15.49 1.82
C GLY A 156 0.93 -14.73 0.55
N ARG A 157 0.21 -14.90 -0.57
CA ARG A 157 0.46 -14.16 -1.82
C ARG A 157 -0.06 -12.73 -1.81
N MET A 158 -0.85 -12.34 -0.81
CA MET A 158 -1.27 -10.96 -0.60
C MET A 158 -0.42 -10.28 0.47
N PHE A 159 0.20 -9.17 0.11
CA PHE A 159 1.14 -8.46 0.96
C PHE A 159 0.46 -7.32 1.74
N ALA A 160 1.12 -6.88 2.81
CA ALA A 160 0.54 -6.00 3.82
C ALA A 160 0.11 -4.63 3.28
N ASP A 161 0.76 -4.15 2.21
CA ASP A 161 0.50 -2.87 1.57
C ASP A 161 -0.25 -3.02 0.24
N GLY A 162 -0.98 -4.13 0.09
CA GLY A 162 -1.98 -4.31 -0.96
C GLY A 162 -1.48 -4.95 -2.25
N ALA A 163 -0.18 -5.14 -2.43
CA ALA A 163 0.32 -5.89 -3.58
C ALA A 163 -0.07 -7.37 -3.51
N VAL A 164 -0.22 -8.00 -4.67
CA VAL A 164 -0.21 -9.46 -4.77
C VAL A 164 1.05 -9.94 -5.48
N GLY A 165 1.65 -11.02 -4.96
CA GLY A 165 2.72 -11.74 -5.61
C GLY A 165 2.23 -12.32 -6.94
N TYR A 166 3.08 -12.31 -7.97
CA TYR A 166 2.69 -12.82 -9.28
C TYR A 166 2.54 -14.35 -9.28
N HIS A 167 3.53 -15.05 -8.74
CA HIS A 167 3.62 -16.52 -8.64
C HIS A 167 4.35 -16.89 -7.35
N ASP A 168 3.81 -17.84 -6.58
CA ASP A 168 4.39 -18.30 -5.31
C ASP A 168 4.81 -17.13 -4.38
N SER A 169 6.07 -17.07 -3.97
CA SER A 169 6.58 -16.03 -3.06
C SER A 169 7.22 -14.83 -3.78
N GLN A 170 7.14 -14.79 -5.12
CA GLN A 170 7.72 -13.72 -5.92
C GLN A 170 7.10 -12.36 -5.58
N ASN A 171 7.88 -11.31 -5.82
CA ASN A 171 7.41 -9.92 -5.74
C ASN A 171 6.20 -9.65 -6.64
N GLU A 172 5.62 -8.48 -6.43
CA GLU A 172 4.54 -7.96 -7.24
C GLU A 172 4.90 -7.84 -8.72
N ALA A 173 3.89 -8.01 -9.58
CA ALA A 173 3.98 -7.60 -10.98
C ALA A 173 2.92 -6.53 -11.25
N GLY A 174 3.34 -5.27 -11.36
CA GLY A 174 2.43 -4.12 -11.43
C GLY A 174 1.33 -4.26 -12.47
N GLY A 175 1.68 -4.68 -13.69
CA GLY A 175 0.69 -4.87 -14.77
C GLY A 175 -0.36 -5.96 -14.50
N TYR A 176 -0.07 -6.93 -13.62
CA TYR A 176 -1.05 -7.95 -13.23
C TYR A 176 -1.83 -7.57 -11.98
N GLN A 177 -1.37 -6.58 -11.21
CA GLN A 177 -2.13 -6.05 -10.09
C GLN A 177 -3.49 -5.52 -10.56
N ASN A 178 -3.51 -4.77 -11.67
CA ASN A 178 -4.74 -4.25 -12.25
C ASN A 178 -5.67 -5.39 -12.71
N THR A 179 -5.12 -6.39 -13.40
CA THR A 179 -5.88 -7.59 -13.78
C THR A 179 -6.51 -8.27 -12.56
N VAL A 180 -5.77 -8.45 -11.47
CA VAL A 180 -6.32 -9.06 -10.26
C VAL A 180 -7.45 -8.21 -9.69
N ALA A 181 -7.25 -6.89 -9.61
CA ALA A 181 -8.23 -5.96 -9.09
C ALA A 181 -9.52 -6.00 -9.92
N GLU A 182 -9.42 -6.05 -11.25
CA GLU A 182 -10.56 -6.16 -12.16
C GLU A 182 -11.40 -7.41 -11.87
N TYR A 183 -10.77 -8.58 -11.80
CA TYR A 183 -11.50 -9.84 -11.63
C TYR A 183 -12.05 -10.03 -10.22
N VAL A 184 -11.34 -9.57 -9.19
CA VAL A 184 -11.88 -9.56 -7.83
C VAL A 184 -13.08 -8.61 -7.74
N THR A 185 -13.02 -7.44 -8.39
CA THR A 185 -14.17 -6.52 -8.49
C THR A 185 -15.37 -7.19 -9.15
N ARG A 186 -15.17 -7.86 -10.29
CA ARG A 186 -16.25 -8.61 -10.97
C ARG A 186 -16.87 -9.63 -10.04
N TYR A 187 -16.03 -10.43 -9.37
CA TYR A 187 -16.52 -11.46 -8.45
C TYR A 187 -17.33 -10.84 -7.29
N TYR A 188 -16.81 -9.79 -6.67
CA TYR A 188 -17.49 -9.09 -5.58
C TYR A 188 -18.84 -8.51 -6.01
N GLU A 189 -18.92 -7.83 -7.15
CA GLU A 189 -20.19 -7.27 -7.66
C GLU A 189 -21.26 -8.34 -7.86
N MET A 190 -20.86 -9.55 -8.23
CA MET A 190 -21.77 -10.67 -8.48
C MET A 190 -22.20 -11.40 -7.21
N THR A 191 -21.39 -11.35 -6.15
CA THR A 191 -21.53 -12.26 -5.00
C THR A 191 -21.72 -11.56 -3.66
N GLY A 192 -21.20 -10.34 -3.50
CA GLY A 192 -21.02 -9.71 -2.20
C GLY A 192 -20.03 -10.44 -1.29
N ASP A 193 -19.17 -11.31 -1.86
CA ASP A 193 -18.25 -12.17 -1.11
C ASP A 193 -17.31 -11.36 -0.19
N THR A 194 -17.20 -11.79 1.06
CA THR A 194 -16.44 -11.06 2.08
C THR A 194 -14.94 -11.07 1.81
N ASP A 195 -14.40 -12.17 1.29
CA ASP A 195 -12.97 -12.29 1.00
C ASP A 195 -12.63 -11.42 -0.21
N ALA A 196 -13.46 -11.43 -1.25
CA ALA A 196 -13.31 -10.53 -2.40
C ALA A 196 -13.35 -9.05 -1.97
N GLY A 197 -14.29 -8.69 -1.09
CA GLY A 197 -14.37 -7.34 -0.52
C GLY A 197 -13.11 -6.95 0.27
N GLU A 198 -12.56 -7.87 1.07
CA GLU A 198 -11.35 -7.65 1.85
C GLU A 198 -10.08 -7.56 0.98
N ILE A 199 -9.96 -8.41 -0.05
CA ILE A 199 -8.89 -8.33 -1.05
C ILE A 199 -8.91 -6.95 -1.68
N LEU A 200 -10.09 -6.50 -2.12
CA LEU A 200 -10.20 -5.18 -2.71
C LEU A 200 -9.77 -4.11 -1.71
N ARG A 201 -10.36 -4.09 -0.51
CA ARG A 201 -10.00 -3.13 0.54
C ARG A 201 -8.50 -3.05 0.79
N ARG A 202 -7.78 -4.17 0.83
CA ARG A 202 -6.31 -4.18 1.04
C ARG A 202 -5.52 -3.64 -0.16
N MET A 203 -5.95 -3.94 -1.39
CA MET A 203 -5.27 -3.52 -2.62
C MET A 203 -5.28 -1.99 -2.84
N GLU A 204 -6.15 -1.24 -2.14
CA GLU A 204 -6.29 0.22 -2.28
C GLU A 204 -4.97 1.01 -2.08
N TRP A 205 -4.01 0.44 -1.34
CA TRP A 205 -2.76 1.11 -0.97
C TRP A 205 -1.59 0.85 -1.90
N TYR A 206 -1.72 -0.11 -2.82
CA TYR A 206 -0.64 -0.45 -3.74
C TYR A 206 -0.25 0.74 -4.63
N GLY A 207 -1.22 1.35 -5.31
CA GLY A 207 -0.97 2.45 -6.24
C GLY A 207 -0.48 3.74 -5.59
N PRO A 208 -1.07 4.19 -4.46
CA PRO A 208 -0.55 5.32 -3.70
C PRO A 208 0.93 5.13 -3.31
N ILE A 209 1.33 3.93 -2.89
CA ILE A 209 2.70 3.62 -2.48
C ILE A 209 3.64 3.47 -3.69
N ASN A 210 3.22 2.80 -4.78
CA ASN A 210 4.11 2.51 -5.92
C ASN A 210 4.48 3.77 -6.70
N GLY A 211 3.52 4.69 -6.88
CA GLY A 211 3.70 5.91 -7.65
C GLY A 211 2.93 5.94 -8.97
N PRO A 212 3.09 6.99 -9.79
CA PRO A 212 2.44 7.12 -11.10
C PRO A 212 3.04 6.22 -12.20
N ILE A 213 4.16 5.56 -11.94
CA ILE A 213 4.74 4.58 -12.86
C ILE A 213 5.28 3.42 -12.04
N HIS A 214 4.90 2.20 -12.40
CA HIS A 214 5.41 0.99 -11.75
C HIS A 214 6.94 0.91 -11.74
N SER A 215 7.49 0.56 -10.58
CA SER A 215 8.89 0.15 -10.44
C SER A 215 9.11 -1.25 -11.03
N TRP A 216 9.17 -1.39 -12.36
CA TRP A 216 9.30 -2.71 -13.01
C TRP A 216 10.51 -3.53 -12.55
N TRP A 217 11.56 -2.90 -12.01
CA TRP A 217 12.72 -3.60 -11.45
C TRP A 217 12.39 -4.43 -10.20
N THR A 218 11.25 -4.20 -9.54
CA THR A 218 10.80 -5.06 -8.42
C THR A 218 10.06 -6.29 -8.92
N SER A 219 9.61 -6.33 -10.17
CA SER A 219 8.88 -7.46 -10.75
C SER A 219 9.73 -8.71 -10.94
N PRO A 220 9.09 -9.89 -11.05
CA PRO A 220 9.81 -11.13 -11.37
C PRO A 220 10.64 -10.98 -12.65
N ALA A 221 11.82 -11.60 -12.68
CA ALA A 221 12.82 -11.33 -13.72
C ALA A 221 12.34 -11.58 -15.16
N TRP A 222 11.38 -12.49 -15.36
CA TRP A 222 10.80 -12.83 -16.66
C TRP A 222 9.54 -12.01 -17.01
N LYS A 223 9.14 -11.05 -16.15
CA LYS A 223 7.88 -10.28 -16.26
C LYS A 223 8.02 -8.78 -16.14
N LEU A 224 9.23 -8.25 -16.35
CA LEU A 224 9.44 -6.82 -16.54
C LEU A 224 8.63 -6.33 -17.76
N ALA A 225 8.17 -5.08 -17.78
CA ALA A 225 7.34 -4.57 -18.88
C ALA A 225 7.77 -3.20 -19.41
N TRP A 226 9.07 -2.90 -19.34
CA TRP A 226 9.68 -1.63 -19.74
C TRP A 226 9.27 -1.13 -21.14
N ASN A 227 8.93 -2.03 -22.06
CA ASN A 227 8.82 -1.72 -23.49
C ASN A 227 7.39 -1.87 -24.06
N ASP A 228 6.46 -2.48 -23.32
CA ASP A 228 5.23 -3.01 -23.93
C ASP A 228 3.93 -2.40 -23.40
N ILE A 229 4.02 -1.46 -22.48
CA ILE A 229 2.84 -0.81 -21.87
C ILE A 229 2.71 0.57 -22.49
N ASP A 230 1.49 1.01 -22.81
CA ASP A 230 1.13 2.29 -23.44
C ASP A 230 0.37 3.27 -22.51
N SER A 231 0.16 2.92 -21.24
CA SER A 231 -0.56 3.71 -20.23
C SER A 231 0.20 3.86 -18.90
N SER A 232 0.03 5.02 -18.25
CA SER A 232 0.47 5.21 -16.86
C SER A 232 -0.42 4.38 -15.95
N ASP A 233 0.07 3.20 -15.59
CA ASP A 233 -0.63 2.29 -14.68
C ASP A 233 -0.09 2.51 -13.27
N HIS A 234 -1.00 2.81 -12.35
CA HIS A 234 -0.71 3.11 -10.95
C HIS A 234 -0.95 1.86 -10.09
N GLY A 235 -1.81 0.94 -10.53
CA GLY A 235 -2.16 -0.33 -9.91
C GLY A 235 -3.16 -0.17 -8.75
N GLY A 236 -4.22 -0.96 -8.75
CA GLY A 236 -5.24 -0.97 -7.69
C GLY A 236 -6.42 -0.01 -7.92
N GLU A 237 -6.60 0.51 -9.13
CA GLU A 237 -7.58 1.57 -9.46
C GLU A 237 -9.05 1.11 -9.52
N SER A 238 -9.36 -0.17 -9.32
CA SER A 238 -10.76 -0.63 -9.25
C SER A 238 -11.40 -0.43 -7.87
N ILE A 239 -10.66 0.16 -6.92
CA ILE A 239 -10.95 -0.02 -5.50
C ILE A 239 -11.29 1.30 -4.87
N ALA A 240 -12.60 1.44 -4.68
CA ALA A 240 -13.29 2.44 -3.89
C ALA A 240 -12.73 3.85 -4.12
N GLY A 241 -13.45 4.66 -4.90
CA GLY A 241 -13.20 6.10 -4.96
C GLY A 241 -13.32 6.84 -3.60
N LEU A 242 -13.17 6.15 -2.46
CA LEU A 242 -13.00 6.63 -1.09
C LEU A 242 -11.55 6.99 -0.73
N ASN A 243 -10.53 6.31 -1.28
CA ASN A 243 -9.15 6.67 -0.97
C ASN A 243 -8.79 7.98 -1.71
N PRO A 244 -8.49 9.08 -1.01
CA PRO A 244 -8.32 10.39 -1.65
C PRO A 244 -7.10 10.48 -2.57
N TYR A 245 -6.08 9.64 -2.37
CA TYR A 245 -4.88 9.60 -3.22
C TYR A 245 -5.10 8.77 -4.50
N VAL A 246 -5.79 7.63 -4.38
CA VAL A 246 -6.25 6.85 -5.54
C VAL A 246 -7.24 7.69 -6.36
N ARG A 247 -8.05 8.51 -5.68
CA ARG A 247 -9.06 9.36 -6.31
C ARG A 247 -8.46 10.39 -7.26
N ALA A 248 -7.34 11.02 -6.89
CA ALA A 248 -6.64 11.97 -7.76
C ALA A 248 -6.18 11.32 -9.08
N GLU A 249 -5.69 10.09 -8.97
CA GLU A 249 -5.23 9.32 -10.13
C GLU A 249 -6.37 8.84 -11.02
N LEU A 250 -7.47 8.39 -10.41
CA LEU A 250 -8.68 8.01 -11.15
C LEU A 250 -9.27 9.21 -11.91
N ASP A 251 -9.30 10.39 -11.29
CA ASP A 251 -9.72 11.62 -11.96
C ASP A 251 -8.80 11.95 -13.14
N SER A 252 -7.48 11.82 -12.98
CA SER A 252 -6.51 11.99 -14.07
C SER A 252 -6.81 11.02 -15.23
N ALA A 253 -6.92 9.72 -14.94
CA ALA A 253 -7.17 8.68 -15.94
C ALA A 253 -8.49 8.89 -16.71
N MET A 254 -9.57 9.28 -16.03
CA MET A 254 -10.85 9.57 -16.68
C MET A 254 -10.84 10.87 -17.50
N ASN A 255 -10.04 11.87 -17.10
CA ASN A 255 -9.95 13.16 -17.78
C ASN A 255 -9.01 13.14 -19.00
N VAL A 256 -8.15 12.12 -19.15
CA VAL A 256 -7.38 11.94 -20.40
C VAL A 256 -8.37 11.78 -21.56
N ALA A 257 -8.22 12.60 -22.61
CA ALA A 257 -9.14 12.62 -23.75
C ALA A 257 -9.46 11.20 -24.24
N ALA A 258 -10.75 10.86 -24.29
CA ALA A 258 -11.22 9.56 -24.74
C ALA A 258 -10.76 9.30 -26.19
N THR A 259 -9.69 8.52 -26.34
CA THR A 259 -9.34 7.89 -27.61
C THR A 259 -10.13 6.59 -27.76
N SER A 260 -10.18 6.03 -28.96
CA SER A 260 -10.85 4.75 -29.22
C SER A 260 -10.23 3.55 -28.47
N THR A 261 -9.06 3.71 -27.85
CA THR A 261 -8.33 2.64 -27.13
C THR A 261 -8.33 2.81 -25.61
N ASN A 262 -8.35 4.04 -25.08
CA ASN A 262 -8.21 4.30 -23.63
C ASN A 262 -9.44 3.87 -22.80
N TRP A 263 -10.61 3.76 -23.41
CA TRP A 263 -11.87 3.48 -22.67
C TRP A 263 -12.12 1.99 -22.40
N VAL A 264 -11.39 1.06 -23.04
CA VAL A 264 -11.65 -0.39 -22.89
C VAL A 264 -11.06 -0.95 -21.59
N GLY A 265 -10.02 -0.30 -21.02
CA GLY A 265 -9.26 -0.80 -19.87
C GLY A 265 -9.68 -0.31 -18.47
N VAL A 266 -10.57 0.68 -18.36
CA VAL A 266 -10.87 1.39 -17.07
C VAL A 266 -12.35 1.39 -16.66
N GLN A 267 -13.19 0.62 -17.36
CA GLN A 267 -14.66 0.65 -17.17
C GLN A 267 -15.11 0.25 -15.76
N ARG A 268 -14.45 -0.75 -15.17
CA ARG A 268 -14.81 -1.22 -13.82
C ARG A 268 -14.43 -0.20 -12.74
N SER A 269 -13.38 0.59 -12.95
CA SER A 269 -13.03 1.70 -12.06
C SER A 269 -14.10 2.81 -12.05
N ALA A 270 -14.75 3.06 -13.19
CA ALA A 270 -15.82 4.07 -13.28
C ALA A 270 -17.08 3.70 -12.48
N VAL A 271 -17.40 2.40 -12.35
CA VAL A 271 -18.58 1.93 -11.60
C VAL A 271 -18.45 2.21 -10.09
N TRP A 272 -17.22 2.25 -9.59
CA TRP A 272 -16.91 2.47 -8.17
C TRP A 272 -16.49 3.91 -7.87
N TYR A 273 -16.65 4.80 -8.84
CA TYR A 273 -16.43 6.22 -8.70
C TYR A 273 -17.45 6.85 -7.74
N ARG A 274 -16.96 7.53 -6.70
CA ARG A 274 -17.79 8.23 -5.73
C ARG A 274 -17.57 9.74 -5.81
N PRO A 275 -18.51 10.53 -6.34
CA PRO A 275 -18.29 11.97 -6.60
C PRO A 275 -18.03 12.81 -5.35
N GLY A 276 -18.39 12.34 -4.15
CA GLY A 276 -18.20 13.07 -2.88
C GLY A 276 -16.80 12.99 -2.27
N THR A 277 -15.88 12.20 -2.81
CA THR A 277 -14.51 12.09 -2.27
C THR A 277 -13.62 13.16 -2.86
N VAL A 278 -13.00 13.98 -2.00
CA VAL A 278 -12.03 15.00 -2.41
C VAL A 278 -10.70 14.35 -2.73
N ALA A 279 -10.21 14.56 -3.96
CA ALA A 279 -8.88 14.12 -4.39
C ALA A 279 -7.77 14.87 -3.62
N LEU A 280 -6.75 14.15 -3.17
CA LEU A 280 -5.54 14.73 -2.57
C LEU A 280 -4.32 14.40 -3.44
N PRO A 281 -3.44 15.39 -3.73
CA PRO A 281 -2.21 15.12 -4.45
C PRO A 281 -1.28 14.25 -3.61
N ARG A 282 -0.50 13.39 -4.27
CA ARG A 282 0.55 12.62 -3.60
C ARG A 282 1.73 13.54 -3.28
N PRO A 283 2.12 13.70 -2.00
CA PRO A 283 3.33 14.45 -1.66
C PRO A 283 4.57 13.65 -2.02
N ASP A 284 5.74 14.29 -2.09
CA ASP A 284 7.02 13.58 -2.13
C ASP A 284 7.23 12.74 -0.86
N TYR A 285 7.82 11.55 -1.00
CA TYR A 285 7.98 10.61 0.10
C TYR A 285 9.19 9.69 -0.05
N THR A 286 9.69 9.25 1.10
CA THR A 286 10.34 7.95 1.26
C THR A 286 9.48 7.13 2.21
N VAL A 287 9.29 5.84 1.94
CA VAL A 287 8.45 4.92 2.72
C VAL A 287 9.11 3.56 2.81
N TYR A 288 8.97 2.90 3.96
CA TYR A 288 9.21 1.48 4.06
C TYR A 288 8.01 0.73 3.47
N ASP A 289 8.19 0.22 2.26
CA ASP A 289 7.16 -0.49 1.52
C ASP A 289 7.16 -1.97 1.94
N ARG A 290 6.09 -2.39 2.63
CA ARG A 290 5.92 -3.77 3.10
C ARG A 290 5.64 -4.73 1.94
N ASN A 291 5.36 -4.24 0.74
CA ASN A 291 5.26 -5.06 -0.48
C ASN A 291 6.63 -5.49 -1.02
N ILE A 292 7.72 -4.81 -0.70
CA ILE A 292 9.07 -5.22 -1.12
C ILE A 292 10.05 -5.39 0.04
N LEU A 293 9.56 -5.21 1.27
CA LEU A 293 10.34 -5.22 2.52
C LEU A 293 11.56 -4.31 2.47
N GLY A 294 11.41 -3.15 1.85
CA GLY A 294 12.54 -2.28 1.58
C GLY A 294 12.12 -0.84 1.29
N PRO A 295 13.10 0.04 1.04
CA PRO A 295 12.84 1.45 0.80
C PRO A 295 12.20 1.66 -0.56
N ARG A 296 11.20 2.54 -0.61
CA ARG A 296 10.67 3.14 -1.83
C ARG A 296 10.60 4.64 -1.65
N ALA A 297 10.90 5.40 -2.70
CA ALA A 297 10.78 6.84 -2.66
C ALA A 297 10.32 7.43 -3.98
N TRP A 298 9.63 8.56 -3.89
CA TRP A 298 9.18 9.38 -5.01
C TRP A 298 9.35 10.87 -4.69
N TYR A 299 10.08 11.58 -5.54
CA TYR A 299 10.42 13.00 -5.42
C TYR A 299 10.25 13.69 -6.77
N GLY A 300 9.11 14.33 -7.00
CA GLY A 300 8.77 14.92 -8.30
C GLY A 300 8.87 13.89 -9.44
N GLN A 301 9.89 14.03 -10.29
CA GLN A 301 10.15 13.13 -11.42
C GLN A 301 11.05 11.95 -11.06
N TRP A 302 11.75 12.00 -9.94
CA TRP A 302 12.71 11.00 -9.52
C TRP A 302 12.06 9.98 -8.61
N ASN A 303 12.31 8.70 -8.84
CA ASN A 303 11.91 7.66 -7.91
C ASN A 303 12.91 6.51 -7.88
N TYR A 304 12.96 5.81 -6.76
CA TYR A 304 13.76 4.59 -6.59
C TYR A 304 13.06 3.61 -5.66
N ALA A 305 13.41 2.34 -5.79
CA ALA A 305 12.97 1.33 -4.84
C ALA A 305 14.02 0.23 -4.73
N ALA A 306 14.12 -0.36 -3.55
CA ALA A 306 14.99 -1.49 -3.28
C ALA A 306 14.25 -2.59 -2.52
N THR A 307 14.50 -3.85 -2.85
CA THR A 307 13.76 -5.00 -2.32
C THR A 307 14.63 -5.88 -1.41
N LEU A 308 14.06 -6.29 -0.28
CA LEU A 308 14.55 -7.39 0.56
C LEU A 308 13.51 -8.50 0.71
N ARG A 309 12.44 -8.49 -0.10
CA ARG A 309 11.45 -9.57 -0.05
C ARG A 309 12.15 -10.91 -0.22
N ARG A 310 12.01 -11.76 0.78
CA ARG A 310 12.54 -13.11 0.75
C ARG A 310 11.62 -13.96 -0.11
N ILE A 311 12.17 -14.42 -1.22
CA ILE A 311 11.57 -15.46 -2.03
C ILE A 311 11.98 -16.84 -1.46
N ALA A 312 11.13 -17.83 -1.63
CA ALA A 312 11.41 -19.21 -1.30
C ALA A 312 12.61 -19.71 -2.12
N ASP A 313 13.42 -20.59 -1.54
CA ASP A 313 14.61 -21.12 -2.22
C ASP A 313 14.28 -21.96 -3.47
N VAL A 314 13.02 -22.39 -3.61
CA VAL A 314 12.49 -23.11 -4.79
C VAL A 314 12.03 -22.18 -5.91
N ASP A 315 11.93 -20.88 -5.64
CA ASP A 315 11.47 -19.90 -6.61
C ASP A 315 12.66 -19.24 -7.33
N PRO A 316 12.52 -18.85 -8.60
CA PRO A 316 13.54 -18.12 -9.35
C PRO A 316 13.97 -16.83 -8.65
N GLY A 317 15.26 -16.50 -8.74
CA GLY A 317 15.84 -15.30 -8.14
C GLY A 317 15.21 -13.98 -8.60
N LEU A 318 15.32 -12.95 -7.75
CA LEU A 318 14.87 -11.60 -8.06
C LEU A 318 15.70 -10.99 -9.20
N HIS A 319 15.06 -10.16 -10.01
CA HIS A 319 15.72 -9.46 -11.12
C HIS A 319 16.90 -8.63 -10.63
N THR A 320 16.64 -7.68 -9.74
CA THR A 320 17.66 -6.84 -9.13
C THR A 320 17.22 -6.44 -7.72
N ILE A 321 18.14 -5.89 -6.96
CA ILE A 321 17.90 -5.42 -5.60
C ILE A 321 17.52 -3.95 -5.59
N MET A 322 18.09 -3.16 -6.51
CA MET A 322 17.96 -1.70 -6.54
C MET A 322 17.69 -1.21 -7.96
N GLY A 323 16.72 -0.30 -8.09
CA GLY A 323 16.45 0.42 -9.32
C GLY A 323 15.99 1.85 -9.05
N ALA A 324 16.08 2.68 -10.08
CA ALA A 324 15.70 4.08 -10.03
C ALA A 324 15.29 4.58 -11.41
N GLN A 325 14.51 5.65 -11.49
CA GLN A 325 14.14 6.25 -12.78
C GLN A 325 13.81 7.73 -12.65
N VAL A 326 13.78 8.39 -13.81
CA VAL A 326 13.25 9.73 -14.01
C VAL A 326 12.06 9.62 -14.96
N ALA A 327 10.94 10.25 -14.58
CA ALA A 327 9.69 10.28 -15.33
C ALA A 327 9.47 11.64 -16.02
N ASP A 328 8.86 11.66 -17.19
CA ASP A 328 8.30 12.87 -17.80
C ASP A 328 6.90 13.14 -17.20
N PHE A 329 6.53 14.40 -16.92
CA PHE A 329 5.23 14.73 -16.27
C PHE A 329 4.02 14.68 -17.20
N SER A 330 4.20 14.74 -18.53
CA SER A 330 3.10 14.68 -19.48
C SER A 330 3.54 14.27 -20.89
N PRO A 331 3.00 13.16 -21.43
CA PRO A 331 2.37 12.08 -20.67
C PRO A 331 3.37 11.43 -19.71
N PHE A 332 2.89 10.78 -18.63
CA PHE A 332 3.75 10.04 -17.72
C PHE A 332 4.46 8.91 -18.43
N ARG A 333 5.76 9.08 -18.67
CA ARG A 333 6.64 8.11 -19.36
C ARG A 333 7.95 7.99 -18.62
N VAL A 334 8.56 6.81 -18.70
CA VAL A 334 9.94 6.63 -18.21
C VAL A 334 10.88 7.32 -19.19
N ASN A 335 11.46 8.45 -18.77
CA ASN A 335 12.48 9.16 -19.53
C ASN A 335 13.74 8.31 -19.61
N ALA A 336 14.22 7.87 -18.45
CA ALA A 336 15.38 6.99 -18.30
C ALA A 336 15.31 6.29 -16.95
N CYS A 337 15.75 5.03 -16.90
CA CYS A 337 15.77 4.20 -15.71
C CYS A 337 17.09 3.44 -15.56
N LEU A 338 17.50 3.26 -14.31
CA LEU A 338 18.34 2.16 -13.87
C LEU A 338 17.44 0.94 -13.68
N MET A 339 17.43 0.06 -14.67
CA MET A 339 16.65 -1.19 -14.62
C MET A 339 17.20 -2.17 -13.59
N GLY A 340 18.49 -2.08 -13.27
CA GLY A 340 19.10 -2.85 -12.22
C GLY A 340 20.62 -2.76 -12.17
N VAL A 341 21.16 -3.28 -11.08
CA VAL A 341 22.58 -3.40 -10.79
C VAL A 341 22.93 -4.86 -10.56
N PHE A 342 23.92 -5.35 -11.32
CA PHE A 342 24.23 -6.77 -11.40
C PHE A 342 25.71 -7.04 -11.11
N PRO A 343 26.07 -7.47 -9.90
CA PRO A 343 27.22 -8.35 -9.75
C PRO A 343 26.87 -9.67 -10.44
N ARG A 344 27.53 -10.02 -11.55
CA ARG A 344 27.17 -11.19 -12.36
C ARG A 344 28.37 -11.96 -12.89
N LEU A 345 28.11 -13.21 -13.24
CA LEU A 345 29.09 -14.14 -13.81
C LEU A 345 28.65 -14.57 -15.19
N ARG A 346 29.60 -14.70 -16.13
CA ARG A 346 29.36 -15.51 -17.34
C ARG A 346 29.76 -16.95 -17.05
N VAL A 347 28.78 -17.85 -17.21
CA VAL A 347 28.90 -19.29 -16.86
C VAL A 347 28.98 -20.20 -18.08
N SER A 348 28.99 -19.63 -19.29
CA SER A 348 29.12 -20.35 -20.56
C SER A 348 30.37 -19.90 -21.34
N PRO A 349 31.05 -20.82 -22.08
CA PRO A 349 32.14 -20.46 -22.99
C PRO A 349 31.67 -19.63 -24.19
N ASP A 350 30.39 -19.69 -24.51
CA ASP A 350 29.81 -18.97 -25.65
C ASP A 350 29.77 -17.45 -25.40
N SER A 351 29.55 -16.71 -26.49
CA SER A 351 29.31 -15.26 -26.43
C SER A 351 28.24 -14.91 -25.39
N GLY A 352 28.41 -13.77 -24.72
CA GLY A 352 27.38 -13.21 -23.84
C GLY A 352 26.12 -12.73 -24.57
N THR A 353 26.09 -12.77 -25.90
CA THR A 353 24.96 -12.37 -26.74
C THR A 353 24.43 -13.53 -27.57
N ASP A 354 23.13 -13.50 -27.86
CA ASP A 354 22.52 -14.38 -28.85
C ASP A 354 22.78 -13.85 -30.27
N ALA A 355 22.47 -14.68 -31.27
CA ALA A 355 22.76 -14.40 -32.68
C ALA A 355 22.01 -13.16 -33.21
N ASP A 356 20.91 -12.78 -32.57
CA ASP A 356 20.09 -11.59 -32.88
C ASP A 356 20.58 -10.32 -32.15
N GLY A 357 21.68 -10.40 -31.40
CA GLY A 357 22.25 -9.28 -30.65
C GLY A 357 21.57 -9.00 -29.32
N THR A 358 20.64 -9.86 -28.86
CA THR A 358 20.09 -9.78 -27.51
C THR A 358 21.10 -10.24 -26.46
N PHE A 359 20.97 -9.72 -25.24
CA PHE A 359 21.76 -10.20 -24.10
C PHE A 359 21.31 -11.61 -23.72
N SER A 360 22.24 -12.57 -23.68
CA SER A 360 21.91 -13.96 -23.39
C SER A 360 21.80 -14.19 -21.88
N GLU A 361 20.59 -14.06 -21.34
CA GLU A 361 20.35 -14.16 -19.89
C GLU A 361 20.70 -15.53 -19.31
N THR A 362 20.42 -16.61 -20.06
CA THR A 362 20.66 -18.00 -19.63
C THR A 362 22.14 -18.38 -19.54
N ARG A 363 23.03 -17.59 -20.17
CA ARG A 363 24.49 -17.77 -20.11
C ARG A 363 25.15 -17.04 -18.94
N HIS A 364 24.35 -16.38 -18.10
CA HIS A 364 24.82 -15.60 -16.97
C HIS A 364 24.13 -16.04 -15.67
N ALA A 365 24.89 -15.97 -14.57
CA ALA A 365 24.35 -16.00 -13.22
C ALA A 365 24.31 -14.58 -12.66
N TRP A 366 23.10 -14.08 -12.40
CA TRP A 366 22.87 -12.66 -12.09
C TRP A 366 21.61 -12.41 -11.26
N LEU A 367 20.67 -13.37 -11.22
CA LEU A 367 19.49 -13.24 -10.37
C LEU A 367 19.89 -13.32 -8.90
N ALA A 368 19.26 -12.49 -8.05
CA ALA A 368 19.53 -12.46 -6.63
C ALA A 368 18.63 -13.46 -5.89
N THR A 369 19.23 -14.44 -5.21
CA THR A 369 18.52 -15.41 -4.37
C THR A 369 19.11 -15.43 -2.96
N SER A 370 18.34 -15.98 -2.01
CA SER A 370 18.78 -16.18 -0.62
C SER A 370 19.24 -14.87 0.02
N LEU A 371 18.43 -13.82 -0.15
CA LEU A 371 18.70 -12.47 0.35
C LEU A 371 18.77 -12.47 1.88
N ASN A 372 19.84 -11.91 2.41
CA ASN A 372 20.00 -11.68 3.84
C ASN A 372 20.57 -10.28 4.10
N GLY A 373 19.78 -9.44 4.75
CA GLY A 373 20.08 -8.03 4.90
C GLY A 373 19.05 -7.29 5.72
N ALA A 374 19.26 -5.98 5.81
CA ALA A 374 18.37 -5.06 6.49
C ALA A 374 18.16 -3.81 5.65
N ALA A 375 17.03 -3.16 5.87
CA ALA A 375 16.72 -1.85 5.32
C ALA A 375 16.44 -0.87 6.47
N LEU A 376 16.71 0.39 6.21
CA LEU A 376 16.40 1.51 7.07
C LEU A 376 15.69 2.55 6.22
N VAL A 377 14.57 3.06 6.72
CA VAL A 377 13.89 4.18 6.10
C VAL A 377 13.80 5.32 7.11
N ARG A 378 14.24 6.48 6.67
CA ARG A 378 13.99 7.78 7.27
C ARG A 378 13.23 8.62 6.26
N ARG A 379 12.71 9.76 6.70
CA ARG A 379 11.92 10.64 5.84
C ARG A 379 12.66 11.17 4.61
N ASP A 380 13.94 11.48 4.75
CA ASP A 380 14.77 12.19 3.77
C ASP A 380 15.96 11.36 3.27
N PHE A 381 16.12 10.14 3.78
CA PHE A 381 17.05 9.16 3.23
C PHE A 381 16.62 7.74 3.57
N SER A 382 17.16 6.78 2.83
CA SER A 382 17.00 5.36 3.14
C SER A 382 18.31 4.62 2.95
N THR A 383 18.50 3.51 3.62
CA THR A 383 19.62 2.60 3.36
C THR A 383 19.16 1.16 3.25
N LEU A 384 19.90 0.38 2.48
CA LEU A 384 19.73 -1.07 2.36
C LEU A 384 21.10 -1.70 2.30
N ALA A 385 21.33 -2.76 3.07
CA ALA A 385 22.53 -3.57 2.95
C ALA A 385 22.15 -5.04 2.93
N VAL A 386 22.70 -5.79 1.97
CA VAL A 386 22.27 -7.16 1.69
C VAL A 386 23.39 -8.01 1.13
N SER A 387 23.41 -9.27 1.56
CA SER A 387 24.14 -10.37 0.93
C SER A 387 23.15 -11.25 0.17
N HIS A 388 23.56 -11.72 -1.01
CA HIS A 388 22.75 -12.62 -1.83
C HIS A 388 23.64 -13.60 -2.59
N LYS A 389 23.07 -14.72 -3.01
CA LYS A 389 23.71 -15.61 -3.99
C LYS A 389 23.35 -15.19 -5.41
N LEU A 390 24.11 -15.71 -6.37
CA LEU A 390 23.85 -15.55 -7.79
C LEU A 390 23.20 -16.80 -8.34
N GLU A 391 22.15 -16.63 -9.12
CA GLU A 391 21.46 -17.71 -9.80
C GLU A 391 21.49 -17.51 -11.31
N THR A 392 21.74 -18.60 -12.04
CA THR A 392 21.62 -18.65 -13.50
C THR A 392 20.18 -18.46 -13.92
N TYR A 393 19.91 -17.55 -14.86
CA TYR A 393 18.54 -17.29 -15.29
C TYR A 393 17.91 -18.53 -15.97
N ALA A 394 16.69 -18.87 -15.54
CA ALA A 394 15.90 -19.97 -16.09
C ALA A 394 14.41 -19.60 -16.22
N SER A 395 14.11 -18.34 -16.60
CA SER A 395 12.74 -17.83 -16.77
C SER A 395 11.93 -17.96 -15.47
N SER A 396 10.73 -18.55 -15.52
CA SER A 396 9.83 -18.77 -14.38
C SER A 396 10.18 -19.99 -13.51
N SER A 397 11.37 -20.57 -13.67
CA SER A 397 11.83 -21.73 -12.91
C SER A 397 13.16 -21.44 -12.23
N LYS A 398 13.42 -22.10 -11.11
CA LYS A 398 14.69 -21.99 -10.39
C LYS A 398 15.86 -22.46 -11.25
N GLY A 399 16.86 -21.61 -11.41
CA GLY A 399 18.12 -21.96 -12.06
C GLY A 399 19.21 -22.40 -11.08
N ALA A 400 20.40 -22.68 -11.62
CA ALA A 400 21.54 -23.11 -10.84
C ALA A 400 22.10 -21.96 -9.99
N VAL A 401 22.17 -22.17 -8.67
CA VAL A 401 22.81 -21.24 -7.74
C VAL A 401 24.33 -21.42 -7.77
N GLN A 402 25.06 -20.33 -7.96
CA GLN A 402 26.51 -20.31 -8.02
C GLN A 402 27.13 -20.10 -6.63
N PRO A 403 28.31 -20.68 -6.34
CA PRO A 403 29.01 -20.54 -5.06
C PRO A 403 29.75 -19.19 -4.99
N TRP A 404 28.99 -18.12 -5.18
CA TRP A 404 29.43 -16.73 -5.16
C TRP A 404 28.45 -15.91 -4.34
N THR A 405 28.98 -14.96 -3.60
CA THR A 405 28.20 -14.03 -2.79
C THR A 405 28.34 -12.63 -3.37
N GLY A 406 27.22 -12.08 -3.84
CA GLY A 406 27.05 -10.65 -4.11
C GLY A 406 26.69 -9.92 -2.83
N ARG A 407 27.25 -8.72 -2.63
CA ARG A 407 26.80 -7.82 -1.54
C ARG A 407 26.58 -6.43 -2.08
N GLN A 408 25.50 -5.79 -1.65
CA GLN A 408 25.15 -4.44 -2.05
C GLN A 408 24.80 -3.61 -0.83
N LEU A 409 25.37 -2.42 -0.75
CA LEU A 409 25.10 -1.40 0.24
C LEU A 409 24.62 -0.15 -0.50
N TRP A 410 23.45 0.37 -0.13
CA TRP A 410 22.80 1.48 -0.82
C TRP A 410 22.43 2.58 0.16
N LEU A 411 22.64 3.83 -0.26
CA LEU A 411 22.07 5.05 0.30
C LEU A 411 21.17 5.69 -0.75
N GLY A 412 19.89 5.81 -0.45
CA GLY A 412 18.93 6.58 -1.22
C GLY A 412 18.71 7.96 -0.60
N LEU A 413 18.75 8.98 -1.43
CA LEU A 413 18.54 10.39 -1.12
C LEU A 413 17.46 10.96 -2.06
N PRO A 414 16.91 12.15 -1.78
CA PRO A 414 15.77 12.69 -2.51
C PRO A 414 15.99 12.91 -4.02
N ASP A 415 17.24 12.97 -4.48
CA ASP A 415 17.58 13.24 -5.88
C ASP A 415 18.54 12.20 -6.50
N ARG A 416 18.99 11.22 -5.70
CA ARG A 416 20.02 10.25 -6.10
C ARG A 416 20.07 9.01 -5.24
N VAL A 417 20.74 8.00 -5.78
CA VAL A 417 21.11 6.78 -5.06
C VAL A 417 22.59 6.51 -5.23
N VAL A 418 23.25 6.06 -4.17
CA VAL A 418 24.69 5.77 -4.15
C VAL A 418 24.88 4.39 -3.54
N GLY A 419 25.68 3.53 -4.17
CA GLY A 419 25.91 2.19 -3.65
C GLY A 419 27.30 1.65 -3.84
N LEU A 420 27.72 0.83 -2.88
CA LEU A 420 28.89 -0.06 -2.95
C LEU A 420 28.42 -1.47 -3.29
N ILE A 421 28.92 -2.02 -4.40
CA ILE A 421 28.60 -3.36 -4.87
C ILE A 421 29.86 -4.20 -4.83
N THR A 422 29.74 -5.44 -4.37
CA THR A 422 30.86 -6.38 -4.27
C THR A 422 30.46 -7.78 -4.74
N LEU A 423 31.43 -8.53 -5.25
CA LEU A 423 31.25 -9.92 -5.65
C LEU A 423 32.50 -10.73 -5.27
N ALA A 424 32.29 -11.86 -4.59
CA ALA A 424 33.37 -12.73 -4.14
C ALA A 424 32.97 -14.22 -4.26
N PRO A 425 33.90 -15.12 -4.63
CA PRO A 425 33.66 -16.55 -4.61
C PRO A 425 33.69 -17.09 -3.18
N ASP A 426 32.79 -18.02 -2.87
CA ASP A 426 32.74 -18.66 -1.54
C ASP A 426 33.77 -19.80 -1.41
N ILE A 427 34.16 -20.37 -2.54
CA ILE A 427 35.12 -21.47 -2.68
C ILE A 427 36.01 -21.20 -3.89
N ASN A 428 37.14 -21.91 -4.00
CA ASN A 428 37.88 -21.93 -5.25
C ASN A 428 36.99 -22.46 -6.38
N THR A 429 36.74 -21.65 -7.40
CA THR A 429 35.78 -21.96 -8.47
C THR A 429 36.23 -21.38 -9.80
N THR A 430 35.47 -21.63 -10.86
CA THR A 430 35.75 -21.08 -12.19
C THR A 430 34.58 -20.29 -12.74
N ALA A 431 34.89 -19.31 -13.59
CA ALA A 431 33.94 -18.57 -14.40
C ALA A 431 34.63 -18.11 -15.68
N TYR A 432 33.86 -17.78 -16.71
CA TYR A 432 34.43 -17.24 -17.95
C TYR A 432 34.74 -15.74 -17.83
N GLU A 433 33.97 -15.02 -17.01
CA GLU A 433 34.15 -13.61 -16.72
C GLU A 433 33.39 -13.22 -15.44
N VAL A 434 33.98 -12.33 -14.64
CA VAL A 434 33.33 -11.67 -13.51
C VAL A 434 33.00 -10.24 -13.90
N GLN A 435 31.73 -9.86 -13.75
CA GLN A 435 31.24 -8.56 -14.19
C GLN A 435 30.53 -7.81 -13.07
N GLY A 436 30.66 -6.48 -13.10
CA GLY A 436 29.67 -5.57 -12.53
C GLY A 436 28.94 -4.88 -13.67
N ALA A 437 27.61 -4.81 -13.65
CA ALA A 437 26.86 -4.14 -14.71
C ALA A 437 25.80 -3.19 -14.14
N LEU A 438 25.75 -1.99 -14.70
CA LEU A 438 24.65 -1.04 -14.52
C LEU A 438 23.81 -1.07 -15.80
N ARG A 439 22.59 -1.63 -15.74
CA ARG A 439 21.70 -1.71 -16.90
C ARG A 439 20.75 -0.52 -16.89
N LEU A 440 20.84 0.24 -17.97
CA LEU A 440 20.06 1.42 -18.22
C LEU A 440 19.04 1.14 -19.32
N GLY A 441 17.88 1.75 -19.11
CA GLY A 441 16.72 1.59 -19.96
C GLY A 441 16.02 2.92 -20.14
N PHE A 442 15.22 2.99 -21.19
CA PHE A 442 14.20 4.00 -21.33
C PHE A 442 12.96 3.31 -21.87
N GLY A 443 11.83 3.98 -21.78
CA GLY A 443 10.57 3.39 -22.22
C GLY A 443 9.75 2.83 -21.07
N GLY A 444 8.44 2.91 -21.33
CA GLY A 444 7.32 2.74 -20.41
C GLY A 444 6.21 3.70 -20.86
N THR A 445 4.98 3.20 -20.94
CA THR A 445 3.77 3.85 -21.52
C THR A 445 3.94 4.26 -23.01
N ALA A 446 4.65 3.38 -23.72
CA ALA A 446 4.84 3.15 -25.16
C ALA A 446 5.80 4.10 -25.88
N TYR A 447 6.85 4.43 -25.14
CA TYR A 447 8.17 4.92 -25.57
C TYR A 447 8.38 6.44 -25.58
N SER A 448 9.50 6.82 -24.96
CA SER A 448 10.15 8.13 -25.05
C SER A 448 11.12 8.15 -26.26
N ALA A 449 11.91 9.20 -26.41
CA ALA A 449 12.94 9.27 -27.45
C ALA A 449 14.09 8.28 -27.16
N ILE A 450 14.70 7.71 -28.21
CA ILE A 450 15.88 6.86 -28.10
C ILE A 450 16.96 7.57 -27.29
N LYS A 451 17.51 6.87 -26.29
CA LYS A 451 18.58 7.38 -25.44
C LYS A 451 19.88 6.67 -25.79
N SER A 452 20.97 7.42 -25.73
CA SER A 452 22.34 6.91 -25.84
C SER A 452 23.13 7.30 -24.61
N LEU A 453 24.11 6.46 -24.26
CA LEU A 453 25.07 6.82 -23.23
C LEU A 453 26.01 7.91 -23.76
N VAL A 454 26.09 9.04 -23.06
CA VAL A 454 26.98 10.15 -23.44
C VAL A 454 27.97 10.38 -22.31
N PRO A 455 29.30 10.30 -22.55
CA PRO A 455 30.30 10.64 -21.54
C PRO A 455 30.06 12.05 -20.98
N SER A 456 30.17 12.18 -19.67
CA SER A 456 30.04 13.44 -18.94
C SER A 456 31.35 13.74 -18.21
N GLY A 457 31.85 14.95 -18.36
CA GLY A 457 33.16 15.35 -17.81
C GLY A 457 34.35 14.74 -18.55
N THR A 458 35.55 14.91 -18.00
CA THR A 458 36.83 14.54 -18.64
C THR A 458 37.46 13.27 -18.06
N SER A 459 36.95 12.76 -16.95
CA SER A 459 37.52 11.65 -16.18
C SER A 459 37.15 10.26 -16.68
N GLY A 460 36.28 10.14 -17.68
CA GLY A 460 35.89 8.85 -18.29
C GLY A 460 35.08 7.92 -17.37
N ASN A 461 34.62 8.41 -16.21
CA ASN A 461 33.90 7.63 -15.19
C ASN A 461 32.47 8.12 -14.95
N SER A 462 31.96 9.01 -15.79
CA SER A 462 30.62 9.58 -15.66
C SER A 462 29.93 9.65 -17.02
N TRP A 463 28.61 9.46 -17.02
CA TRP A 463 27.79 9.44 -18.24
C TRP A 463 26.41 10.00 -17.96
N THR A 464 25.81 10.61 -18.98
CA THR A 464 24.37 10.88 -19.00
C THR A 464 23.63 9.86 -19.86
N TYR A 465 22.43 9.49 -19.45
CA TYR A 465 21.51 8.63 -20.21
C TYR A 465 20.09 9.17 -20.07
N GLY A 466 19.61 9.89 -21.08
CA GLY A 466 18.42 10.75 -20.90
C GLY A 466 18.65 11.75 -19.76
N ASP A 467 17.71 11.80 -18.82
CA ASP A 467 17.80 12.65 -17.64
C ASP A 467 18.40 11.95 -16.42
N LEU A 468 19.08 10.82 -16.60
CA LEU A 468 19.97 10.24 -15.61
C LEU A 468 21.40 10.72 -15.79
N LEU A 469 22.10 10.91 -14.68
CA LEU A 469 23.55 10.96 -14.60
C LEU A 469 24.03 9.76 -13.78
N VAL A 470 24.97 9.01 -14.36
CA VAL A 470 25.62 7.86 -13.74
C VAL A 470 27.10 8.18 -13.54
N ARG A 471 27.63 7.93 -12.34
CA ARG A 471 29.04 8.14 -12.00
C ARG A 471 29.61 6.95 -11.24
N LEU A 472 30.79 6.50 -11.66
CA LEU A 472 31.60 5.55 -10.91
C LEU A 472 32.60 6.32 -10.05
N HIS A 473 32.49 6.16 -8.74
CA HIS A 473 33.40 6.82 -7.78
C HIS A 473 34.69 6.02 -7.55
N GLY A 474 34.66 4.70 -7.77
CA GLY A 474 35.84 3.83 -7.69
C GLY A 474 35.48 2.38 -8.03
N HIS A 475 36.47 1.63 -8.53
CA HIS A 475 36.36 0.19 -8.80
C HIS A 475 37.75 -0.45 -8.93
N ASP A 476 37.83 -1.78 -8.88
CA ASP A 476 39.07 -2.55 -9.08
C ASP A 476 39.05 -3.45 -10.35
N PHE A 477 38.03 -3.30 -11.19
CA PHE A 477 37.90 -3.98 -12.48
C PHE A 477 38.93 -3.48 -13.51
N ALA A 478 39.33 -4.37 -14.42
CA ALA A 478 40.37 -4.10 -15.41
C ALA A 478 39.90 -3.26 -16.61
N ALA A 479 38.60 -3.30 -16.91
CA ALA A 479 38.02 -2.50 -18.00
C ALA A 479 36.59 -2.06 -17.65
N VAL A 480 36.19 -0.91 -18.20
CA VAL A 480 34.81 -0.43 -18.20
C VAL A 480 34.39 -0.24 -19.64
N THR A 481 33.36 -0.96 -20.08
CA THR A 481 32.82 -0.90 -21.43
C THR A 481 31.39 -0.40 -21.42
N THR A 482 30.97 0.20 -22.53
CA THR A 482 29.58 0.59 -22.76
C THR A 482 29.01 -0.37 -23.79
N ASP A 483 28.07 -1.22 -23.37
CA ASP A 483 27.48 -2.25 -24.21
C ASP A 483 26.04 -1.91 -24.58
N LEU A 484 25.60 -2.30 -25.77
CA LEU A 484 24.25 -2.09 -26.27
C LEU A 484 23.67 -3.44 -26.72
N TYR A 485 22.48 -3.76 -26.27
CA TYR A 485 21.80 -5.03 -26.57
C TYR A 485 20.41 -4.78 -27.11
N VAL A 486 20.00 -5.58 -28.11
CA VAL A 486 18.59 -5.61 -28.54
C VAL A 486 17.73 -6.10 -27.37
N PHE A 487 16.58 -5.46 -27.14
CA PHE A 487 15.70 -5.84 -26.03
C PHE A 487 14.22 -5.73 -26.40
N ARG A 488 13.61 -6.89 -26.71
CA ARG A 488 12.24 -7.06 -27.22
C ARG A 488 11.97 -6.36 -28.56
N ARG A 489 12.20 -5.05 -28.62
CA ARG A 489 12.06 -4.20 -29.81
C ARG A 489 13.40 -3.49 -30.11
N PRO A 490 13.88 -3.51 -31.37
CA PRO A 490 15.13 -2.86 -31.74
C PRO A 490 15.18 -1.35 -31.46
N GLU A 491 14.03 -0.68 -31.43
CA GLU A 491 13.91 0.77 -31.21
C GLU A 491 14.13 1.18 -29.76
N ALA A 492 14.15 0.24 -28.82
CA ALA A 492 14.35 0.48 -27.39
C ALA A 492 15.34 -0.52 -26.77
N PRO A 493 16.64 -0.41 -27.14
CA PRO A 493 17.68 -1.33 -26.67
C PRO A 493 18.00 -1.12 -25.19
N LEU A 494 18.59 -2.15 -24.57
CA LEU A 494 19.25 -2.03 -23.27
C LEU A 494 20.65 -1.48 -23.45
N THR A 495 21.02 -0.53 -22.60
CA THR A 495 22.38 0.02 -22.53
C THR A 495 23.01 -0.41 -21.21
N GLU A 496 24.24 -0.93 -21.23
CA GLU A 496 24.97 -1.28 -20.01
C GLU A 496 26.29 -0.53 -19.89
N ILE A 497 26.61 -0.11 -18.67
CA ILE A 497 28.00 0.15 -18.27
C ILE A 497 28.49 -1.13 -17.61
N THR A 498 29.37 -1.86 -18.30
CA THR A 498 29.90 -3.16 -17.86
C THR A 498 31.32 -3.01 -17.37
N LEU A 499 31.54 -3.25 -16.09
CA LEU A 499 32.85 -3.42 -15.48
C LEU A 499 33.28 -4.88 -15.64
N ARG A 500 34.46 -5.10 -16.22
CA ARG A 500 34.99 -6.43 -16.57
C ARG A 500 36.28 -6.68 -15.82
N ASP A 501 36.37 -7.84 -15.18
CA ASP A 501 37.53 -8.20 -14.37
C ASP A 501 38.79 -8.44 -15.23
N GLN A 502 38.59 -8.56 -16.53
CA GLN A 502 39.60 -8.73 -17.56
C GLN A 502 39.21 -7.97 -18.84
N SER A 503 40.19 -7.39 -19.53
CA SER A 503 39.95 -6.59 -20.75
C SER A 503 39.44 -7.42 -21.94
N ASP A 504 39.78 -8.71 -21.99
CA ASP A 504 39.38 -9.66 -23.02
C ASP A 504 38.11 -10.46 -22.66
N GLY A 505 37.47 -10.13 -21.52
CA GLY A 505 36.49 -11.02 -20.89
C GLY A 505 35.26 -11.30 -21.73
N LYS A 506 34.82 -10.32 -22.53
CA LYS A 506 33.69 -10.44 -23.46
C LYS A 506 33.85 -11.59 -24.46
N ASN A 507 35.08 -11.85 -24.90
CA ASN A 507 35.40 -12.83 -25.95
C ASN A 507 36.07 -14.09 -25.39
N ASN A 508 36.22 -14.20 -24.07
CA ASN A 508 36.95 -15.30 -23.46
C ASN A 508 36.15 -16.61 -23.53
N THR A 509 36.69 -17.63 -24.20
CA THR A 509 36.07 -18.97 -24.30
C THR A 509 36.66 -19.99 -23.35
N THR A 510 37.61 -19.59 -22.49
CA THR A 510 38.31 -20.46 -21.54
C THR A 510 38.00 -20.05 -20.11
N ALA A 511 37.49 -20.98 -19.29
CA ALA A 511 37.20 -20.71 -17.90
C ALA A 511 38.48 -20.36 -17.12
N ARG A 512 38.39 -19.37 -16.22
CA ARG A 512 39.50 -18.95 -15.33
C ARG A 512 39.20 -19.34 -13.90
N SER A 513 40.25 -19.55 -13.11
CA SER A 513 40.15 -19.89 -11.70
C SER A 513 40.09 -18.64 -10.83
N TYR A 514 39.17 -18.65 -9.87
CA TYR A 514 38.95 -17.61 -8.88
C TYR A 514 39.11 -18.21 -7.49
N ALA A 515 40.09 -17.71 -6.74
CA ALA A 515 40.39 -18.21 -5.40
C ALA A 515 39.45 -17.59 -4.36
N VAL A 516 39.11 -18.37 -3.33
CA VAL A 516 38.44 -17.86 -2.13
C VAL A 516 39.27 -16.72 -1.52
N GLY A 517 38.60 -15.65 -1.08
CA GLY A 517 39.25 -14.43 -0.58
C GLY A 517 39.48 -13.36 -1.65
N MET A 518 39.34 -13.68 -2.95
CA MET A 518 39.21 -12.64 -3.97
C MET A 518 37.92 -11.85 -3.76
N ARG A 519 37.94 -10.55 -4.07
CA ARG A 519 36.76 -9.70 -4.12
C ARG A 519 36.91 -8.67 -5.22
N ARG A 520 35.84 -8.45 -5.99
CA ARG A 520 35.69 -7.28 -6.88
C ARG A 520 34.72 -6.29 -6.29
N PHE A 521 34.90 -5.00 -6.56
CA PHE A 521 33.98 -3.96 -6.12
C PHE A 521 33.85 -2.80 -7.11
N PHE A 522 32.73 -2.10 -7.00
CA PHE A 522 32.55 -0.78 -7.59
C PHE A 522 31.60 0.07 -6.76
N VAL A 523 31.78 1.39 -6.82
CA VAL A 523 30.91 2.39 -6.19
C VAL A 523 30.23 3.19 -7.29
N ALA A 524 28.90 3.15 -7.33
CA ALA A 524 28.09 3.81 -8.35
C ALA A 524 27.14 4.84 -7.72
N GLU A 525 27.00 5.98 -8.37
CA GLU A 525 25.98 6.99 -8.12
C GLU A 525 25.07 7.09 -9.34
N ILE A 526 23.75 7.09 -9.11
CA ILE A 526 22.74 7.34 -10.13
C ILE A 526 21.86 8.47 -9.60
N ARG A 527 21.74 9.55 -10.37
CA ARG A 527 20.97 10.73 -9.97
C ARG A 527 20.21 11.33 -11.12
N GLN A 528 19.21 12.15 -10.79
CA GLN A 528 18.60 13.01 -11.78
C GLN A 528 19.66 14.00 -12.31
N LYS A 529 19.69 14.21 -13.63
CA LYS A 529 20.65 15.10 -14.30
C LYS A 529 20.59 16.54 -13.79
N SER A 530 19.42 17.01 -13.38
CA SER A 530 19.19 18.34 -12.80
C SER A 530 19.64 18.47 -11.34
N ALA A 531 19.98 17.36 -10.66
CA ALA A 531 20.48 17.41 -9.30
C ALA A 531 21.72 18.30 -9.19
N VAL A 532 21.80 19.08 -8.12
CA VAL A 532 22.91 20.02 -7.87
C VAL A 532 23.84 19.43 -6.82
N GLY A 533 25.13 19.78 -6.91
CA GLY A 533 26.14 19.36 -5.96
C GLY A 533 26.68 17.97 -6.26
N ASP A 534 27.97 17.92 -6.56
CA ASP A 534 28.69 16.66 -6.58
C ASP A 534 28.91 16.18 -5.14
N LEU A 535 28.88 14.87 -4.98
CA LEU A 535 29.31 14.18 -3.76
C LEU A 535 30.58 13.37 -4.05
N THR A 536 31.24 12.92 -3.00
CA THR A 536 32.27 11.89 -3.09
C THR A 536 31.80 10.66 -2.33
N ALA A 537 31.97 9.48 -2.92
CA ALA A 537 31.71 8.22 -2.25
C ALA A 537 32.91 7.28 -2.38
N ALA A 538 33.31 6.62 -1.29
CA ALA A 538 34.43 5.68 -1.34
C ALA A 538 34.23 4.54 -0.34
N GLU A 539 34.74 3.37 -0.70
CA GLU A 539 34.90 2.28 0.27
C GLU A 539 35.82 2.72 1.40
N VAL A 540 35.48 2.34 2.62
CA VAL A 540 36.26 2.61 3.82
C VAL A 540 36.77 1.30 4.39
N ALA A 541 38.02 1.28 4.82
CA ALA A 541 38.59 0.13 5.54
C ALA A 541 37.75 -0.16 6.79
N ALA A 542 37.31 -1.40 6.92
CA ALA A 542 36.56 -1.90 8.07
C ALA A 542 37.21 -3.19 8.59
N PRO A 543 37.05 -3.52 9.88
CA PRO A 543 37.49 -4.79 10.43
C PRO A 543 37.00 -5.99 9.64
N ASP A 544 37.72 -7.12 9.76
CA ASP A 544 37.34 -8.38 9.16
C ASP A 544 35.86 -8.69 9.44
N ARG A 545 35.13 -9.11 8.39
CA ARG A 545 33.67 -9.38 8.36
C ARG A 545 32.76 -8.17 8.20
N LEU A 546 33.27 -6.94 8.11
CA LEU A 546 32.45 -5.76 7.83
C LEU A 546 32.68 -5.22 6.41
N LEU A 547 31.66 -4.55 5.87
CA LEU A 547 31.77 -3.73 4.67
C LEU A 547 31.36 -2.30 5.01
N ALA A 548 32.15 -1.32 4.59
CA ALA A 548 31.82 0.07 4.84
C ALA A 548 32.07 0.96 3.63
N PHE A 549 31.23 1.98 3.46
CA PHE A 549 31.51 3.06 2.53
C PHE A 549 31.03 4.39 3.10
N GLU A 550 31.73 5.46 2.74
CA GLU A 550 31.48 6.81 3.19
C GLU A 550 31.04 7.69 2.02
N ILE A 551 30.04 8.51 2.28
CA ILE A 551 29.53 9.52 1.37
C ILE A 551 29.71 10.88 2.03
N ASN A 552 30.31 11.82 1.29
CA ASN A 552 30.36 13.23 1.66
C ASN A 552 29.61 14.04 0.60
N HIS A 553 28.60 14.80 1.01
CA HIS A 553 27.78 15.65 0.14
C HIS A 553 27.95 17.12 0.54
N PRO A 554 29.04 17.79 0.09
CA PRO A 554 29.42 19.13 0.57
C PRO A 554 28.33 20.19 0.39
N THR A 555 27.63 20.16 -0.75
CA THR A 555 26.56 21.14 -1.05
C THR A 555 25.38 21.03 -0.09
N ALA A 556 25.14 19.83 0.44
CA ALA A 556 24.08 19.58 1.42
C ALA A 556 24.60 19.70 2.85
N GLY A 557 25.91 19.86 3.07
CA GLY A 557 26.55 19.79 4.37
C GLY A 557 26.31 18.47 5.11
N ARG A 558 26.10 17.36 4.39
CA ARG A 558 25.78 16.04 4.98
C ARG A 558 26.85 15.02 4.69
N ARG A 559 27.14 14.19 5.69
CA ARG A 559 28.10 13.08 5.62
C ARG A 559 27.47 11.82 6.18
N PHE A 560 27.73 10.70 5.51
CA PHE A 560 27.21 9.39 5.88
C PHE A 560 28.32 8.35 5.86
N ARG A 561 28.31 7.43 6.81
CA ARG A 561 29.09 6.18 6.74
C ARG A 561 28.14 5.03 7.00
N LEU A 562 28.01 4.16 6.01
CA LEU A 562 27.25 2.92 6.14
C LEU A 562 28.21 1.78 6.46
N VAL A 563 27.90 1.00 7.50
CA VAL A 563 28.69 -0.17 7.90
C VAL A 563 27.79 -1.39 8.03
N TYR A 564 28.00 -2.38 7.19
CA TYR A 564 27.23 -3.61 7.09
C TYR A 564 27.98 -4.79 7.68
N ASN A 565 27.27 -5.59 8.47
CA ASN A 565 27.75 -6.87 9.00
C ASN A 565 27.12 -8.04 8.22
N PRO A 566 27.77 -8.56 7.16
CA PRO A 566 27.33 -9.76 6.44
C PRO A 566 27.45 -11.07 7.22
N SER A 567 27.98 -11.06 8.45
CA SER A 567 28.23 -12.30 9.20
C SER A 567 27.00 -12.75 10.00
N ALA A 568 27.04 -14.01 10.46
CA ALA A 568 26.00 -14.59 11.30
C ALA A 568 26.13 -14.23 12.79
N ILE A 569 27.12 -13.41 13.19
CA ILE A 569 27.36 -13.01 14.57
C ILE A 569 27.37 -11.48 14.72
N THR A 570 27.08 -10.97 15.91
CA THR A 570 27.24 -9.55 16.22
C THR A 570 28.72 -9.16 16.15
N VAL A 571 29.01 -7.99 15.59
CA VAL A 571 30.37 -7.44 15.49
C VAL A 571 30.41 -6.08 16.19
N ALA A 572 31.32 -5.93 17.15
CA ALA A 572 31.62 -4.66 17.78
C ALA A 572 32.49 -3.80 16.84
N TYR A 573 32.04 -2.59 16.53
CA TYR A 573 32.71 -1.67 15.61
C TYR A 573 32.99 -0.32 16.28
N THR A 574 34.27 0.07 16.28
CA THR A 574 34.70 1.40 16.72
C THR A 574 35.02 2.25 15.50
N PRO A 575 34.20 3.26 15.16
CA PRO A 575 34.39 4.05 13.95
C PRO A 575 35.52 5.08 14.15
N SER A 576 36.42 5.20 13.18
CA SER A 576 37.33 6.34 13.07
C SER A 576 36.69 7.40 12.18
N LEU A 577 36.00 8.38 12.78
CA LEU A 577 35.31 9.47 12.08
C LEU A 577 36.08 10.78 12.28
N PRO A 578 36.58 11.43 11.22
CA PRO A 578 37.21 12.75 11.31
C PRO A 578 36.17 13.89 11.43
N TRP A 579 35.00 13.59 11.99
CA TRP A 579 33.84 14.49 11.99
C TRP A 579 33.74 15.24 13.31
N THR A 580 33.63 16.57 13.24
CA THR A 580 33.56 17.47 14.40
C THR A 580 32.13 17.76 14.85
N SER A 581 31.15 17.63 13.96
CA SER A 581 29.73 17.78 14.25
C SER A 581 29.16 16.55 14.97
N PRO A 582 28.06 16.69 15.73
CA PRO A 582 27.36 15.56 16.34
C PRO A 582 27.02 14.46 15.32
N VAL A 583 27.21 13.21 15.70
CA VAL A 583 26.94 12.05 14.85
C VAL A 583 25.68 11.35 15.32
N ARG A 584 24.72 11.20 14.41
CA ARG A 584 23.49 10.41 14.59
C ARG A 584 23.74 8.97 14.16
N LEU A 585 23.25 8.03 14.95
CA LEU A 585 23.31 6.60 14.70
C LEU A 585 21.94 6.08 14.32
N HIS A 586 21.89 5.37 13.20
CA HIS A 586 20.70 4.69 12.74
C HIS A 586 21.01 3.21 12.56
N LEU A 587 20.43 2.39 13.43
CA LEU A 587 20.60 0.94 13.35
C LEU A 587 19.50 0.34 12.47
N ALA A 588 19.90 -0.54 11.56
CA ALA A 588 19.01 -1.40 10.79
C ALA A 588 19.25 -2.85 11.20
N VAL A 589 18.17 -3.52 11.57
CA VAL A 589 18.20 -4.92 12.01
C VAL A 589 17.48 -5.76 10.97
N ALA A 590 18.08 -6.89 10.60
CA ALA A 590 17.46 -7.83 9.68
C ALA A 590 16.16 -8.38 10.28
N GLN A 591 15.12 -8.52 9.45
CA GLN A 591 13.88 -9.18 9.88
C GLN A 591 14.16 -10.67 10.16
N PRO A 592 13.79 -11.20 11.34
CA PRO A 592 13.76 -12.63 11.62
C PRO A 592 12.94 -13.36 10.56
N SER A 593 13.40 -14.53 10.13
CA SER A 593 12.68 -15.34 9.13
C SER A 593 11.32 -15.85 9.59
N GLN A 594 11.04 -15.79 10.89
CA GLN A 594 9.79 -16.27 11.48
C GLN A 594 8.74 -15.17 11.68
N LEU A 595 9.10 -13.88 11.53
CA LEU A 595 8.12 -12.81 11.67
C LEU A 595 7.40 -12.57 10.35
N PRO A 596 6.07 -12.39 10.37
CA PRO A 596 5.32 -12.00 9.19
C PRO A 596 5.75 -10.61 8.67
N ASP A 597 5.66 -10.40 7.36
CA ASP A 597 5.98 -9.14 6.68
C ASP A 597 5.30 -7.89 7.28
N TRP A 598 4.14 -8.05 7.91
CA TRP A 598 3.37 -6.97 8.52
C TRP A 598 3.85 -6.58 9.93
N GLN A 599 4.74 -7.36 10.56
CA GLN A 599 5.21 -7.15 11.93
C GLN A 599 6.73 -6.90 11.97
N PRO A 600 7.19 -5.70 11.55
CA PRO A 600 8.61 -5.41 11.53
C PRO A 600 9.20 -5.35 12.94
N THR A 601 10.41 -5.90 13.11
CA THR A 601 11.20 -5.81 14.36
C THR A 601 11.52 -4.40 14.87
N LEU A 602 11.47 -3.39 14.00
CA LEU A 602 11.68 -1.98 14.35
C LEU A 602 10.61 -1.12 13.69
N PRO A 603 10.20 0.01 14.31
CA PRO A 603 9.37 0.98 13.63
C PRO A 603 10.16 1.59 12.47
N TYR A 604 9.71 1.37 11.23
CA TYR A 604 10.27 2.03 10.04
C TYR A 604 9.52 3.33 9.75
N PHE A 605 10.13 4.32 9.10
CA PHE A 605 9.39 5.51 8.72
C PHE A 605 8.35 5.19 7.64
N ARG A 606 7.09 5.56 7.91
CA ARG A 606 5.95 5.53 6.98
C ARG A 606 5.21 6.87 7.06
N PRO A 607 5.01 7.57 5.93
CA PRO A 607 4.25 8.80 5.91
C PRO A 607 2.83 8.62 6.45
N ASP A 608 2.30 9.67 7.06
CA ASP A 608 0.95 9.72 7.64
C ASP A 608 -0.20 9.34 6.72
N TRP A 609 -0.02 9.54 5.41
CA TRP A 609 -1.02 9.22 4.41
C TRP A 609 -1.06 7.73 4.07
N VAL A 610 -0.08 6.95 4.53
CA VAL A 610 0.02 5.50 4.34
C VAL A 610 -0.60 4.78 5.55
N PRO A 611 -1.21 3.57 5.40
CA PRO A 611 -1.73 2.80 6.53
C PRO A 611 -0.69 2.48 7.56
N ASP A 612 -1.15 2.37 8.81
CA ASP A 612 -0.30 2.12 9.97
C ASP A 612 0.93 3.04 9.95
N PRO A 613 0.75 4.37 9.83
CA PRO A 613 1.88 5.28 9.75
C PRO A 613 2.71 5.15 11.02
N THR A 614 4.01 5.26 10.83
CA THR A 614 5.01 5.11 11.88
C THR A 614 6.05 6.19 11.63
N GLY A 615 6.50 6.86 12.68
CA GLY A 615 7.51 7.91 12.54
C GLY A 615 8.89 7.35 12.29
N ASP A 616 9.88 8.24 12.33
CA ASP A 616 11.27 7.81 12.16
C ASP A 616 11.66 6.84 13.26
N ALA A 617 12.41 5.81 12.88
CA ALA A 617 12.95 4.90 13.88
C ALA A 617 13.83 5.70 14.86
N PRO A 618 13.89 5.28 16.15
CA PRO A 618 14.72 5.90 17.16
C PRO A 618 16.14 6.14 16.64
N THR A 619 16.71 7.30 17.00
CA THR A 619 18.06 7.69 16.63
C THR A 619 18.85 7.91 17.89
N ALA A 620 20.04 7.31 17.97
CA ALA A 620 20.98 7.55 19.06
C ALA A 620 22.06 8.55 18.61
N TYR A 621 22.77 9.16 19.55
CA TYR A 621 23.91 10.01 19.25
C TYR A 621 25.21 9.32 19.62
N TRP A 622 26.22 9.46 18.77
CA TRP A 622 27.58 9.01 19.02
C TRP A 622 28.46 10.25 19.24
N THR A 623 29.13 10.29 20.39
CA THR A 623 30.10 11.32 20.73
C THR A 623 31.50 10.72 20.66
N SER A 624 32.54 11.54 20.55
CA SER A 624 33.93 11.05 20.49
C SER A 624 34.42 10.30 21.74
N GLN A 625 33.63 10.32 22.83
CA GLN A 625 33.85 9.51 24.04
C GLN A 625 33.04 8.19 24.04
N ALA A 626 32.22 7.94 23.02
CA ALA A 626 31.43 6.72 22.91
C ALA A 626 32.33 5.54 22.48
N GLY A 627 32.20 4.41 23.19
CA GLY A 627 32.91 3.17 22.91
C GLY A 627 32.44 2.47 21.62
N PRO A 628 32.81 1.19 21.42
CA PRO A 628 32.36 0.41 20.27
C PRO A 628 30.83 0.34 20.18
N VAL A 629 30.31 0.21 18.97
CA VAL A 629 28.89 0.00 18.69
C VAL A 629 28.68 -1.40 18.11
N ASP A 630 27.70 -2.12 18.64
CA ASP A 630 27.36 -3.46 18.17
C ASP A 630 26.52 -3.41 16.89
N ILE A 631 26.98 -4.11 15.86
CA ILE A 631 26.26 -4.30 14.60
C ILE A 631 25.74 -5.75 14.57
N PRO A 632 24.42 -5.98 14.58
CA PRO A 632 23.85 -7.32 14.63
C PRO A 632 24.10 -8.11 13.33
N PRO A 633 23.95 -9.45 13.36
CA PRO A 633 24.06 -10.29 12.18
C PRO A 633 23.16 -9.81 11.04
N ASN A 634 23.72 -9.71 9.83
CA ASN A 634 23.02 -9.25 8.63
C ASN A 634 22.36 -7.85 8.74
N GLY A 635 22.70 -7.10 9.79
CA GLY A 635 22.28 -5.71 9.99
C GLY A 635 23.34 -4.72 9.54
N HIS A 636 22.98 -3.46 9.55
CA HIS A 636 23.91 -2.37 9.27
C HIS A 636 23.63 -1.18 10.17
N ILE A 637 24.64 -0.32 10.31
CA ILE A 637 24.52 0.95 11.02
C ILE A 637 24.89 2.10 10.09
N VAL A 638 24.13 3.18 10.17
CA VAL A 638 24.41 4.46 9.50
C VAL A 638 24.93 5.43 10.54
N PHE A 639 26.10 5.99 10.30
CA PHE A 639 26.58 7.20 10.96
C PHE A 639 26.25 8.38 10.07
N GLU A 640 25.47 9.33 10.57
CA GLU A 640 25.09 10.54 9.84
C GLU A 640 25.56 11.77 10.61
N THR A 641 26.16 12.74 9.92
CA THR A 641 26.37 14.07 10.49
C THR A 641 26.01 15.18 9.51
N SER A 642 25.80 16.36 10.09
CA SER A 642 25.42 17.59 9.39
C SER A 642 26.32 18.73 9.83
N ASP A 643 26.70 19.59 8.89
CA ASP A 643 27.44 20.83 9.14
C ASP A 643 26.55 21.92 9.78
N SER A 644 25.24 21.70 9.88
CA SER A 644 24.27 22.57 10.57
C SER A 644 23.29 21.71 11.40
N PRO A 645 23.66 21.34 12.65
CA PRO A 645 22.79 20.51 13.49
C PRO A 645 21.45 21.23 13.73
N ALA A 646 20.34 20.50 13.57
CA ALA A 646 19.01 21.07 13.73
C ALA A 646 18.77 21.50 15.21
N PRO A 647 18.26 22.72 15.45
CA PRO A 647 17.83 23.17 16.79
C PRO A 647 16.79 22.24 17.43
N ALA A 648 16.69 22.27 18.76
CA ALA A 648 15.63 21.55 19.48
C ALA A 648 14.24 22.08 19.11
N VAL A 649 13.25 21.18 19.04
CA VAL A 649 11.85 21.48 18.71
C VAL A 649 10.96 21.06 19.87
N THR A 650 9.93 21.85 20.16
CA THR A 650 8.93 21.53 21.20
C THR A 650 7.50 21.70 20.66
N ILE A 651 6.56 20.89 21.19
CA ILE A 651 5.12 21.00 20.89
C ILE A 651 4.37 21.55 22.11
N THR A 652 3.58 22.59 21.88
CA THR A 652 2.55 23.08 22.80
C THR A 652 1.17 22.56 22.35
N ALA A 653 0.55 21.71 23.18
CA ALA A 653 -0.80 21.18 23.03
C ALA A 653 -1.40 20.87 24.42
N PRO A 654 -2.71 20.65 24.60
CA PRO A 654 -3.23 20.02 25.81
C PRO A 654 -2.89 18.52 25.86
N THR A 655 -2.82 17.95 27.06
CA THR A 655 -2.59 16.50 27.27
C THR A 655 -3.87 15.67 27.15
N SER A 656 -5.04 16.31 27.30
CA SER A 656 -6.36 15.69 27.17
C SER A 656 -7.35 16.61 26.46
N LEU A 657 -8.27 16.00 25.70
CA LEU A 657 -9.33 16.63 24.93
C LEU A 657 -10.62 15.81 25.07
N SER A 658 -11.76 16.49 25.12
CA SER A 658 -13.07 15.85 24.92
C SER A 658 -13.46 15.94 23.44
N THR A 659 -13.98 14.86 22.86
CA THR A 659 -14.50 14.79 21.49
C THR A 659 -15.99 14.50 21.49
N THR A 660 -16.66 14.97 20.44
CA THR A 660 -18.03 14.57 20.09
C THR A 660 -18.00 13.62 18.89
N VAL A 661 -19.14 12.99 18.55
CA VAL A 661 -19.29 12.23 17.28
C VAL A 661 -18.86 13.04 16.03
N THR A 662 -18.99 14.37 16.04
CA THR A 662 -18.55 15.25 14.94
C THR A 662 -17.04 15.56 14.92
N GLY A 663 -16.30 15.04 15.90
CA GLY A 663 -14.87 15.25 16.11
C GLY A 663 -14.55 16.46 16.99
N SER A 664 -13.33 16.51 17.53
CA SER A 664 -12.79 17.67 18.26
C SER A 664 -11.67 18.32 17.48
N THR A 665 -11.56 19.64 17.60
CA THR A 665 -10.46 20.41 17.02
C THR A 665 -9.57 20.98 18.11
N GLN A 666 -8.26 20.93 17.90
CA GLN A 666 -7.29 21.53 18.80
C GLN A 666 -6.21 22.28 18.01
N THR A 667 -5.87 23.48 18.47
CA THR A 667 -4.70 24.20 17.97
C THR A 667 -3.43 23.60 18.54
N LEU A 668 -2.51 23.19 17.67
CA LEU A 668 -1.17 22.75 17.99
C LEU A 668 -0.18 23.84 17.58
N VAL A 669 0.84 24.06 18.40
CA VAL A 669 1.91 25.03 18.12
C VAL A 669 3.26 24.35 18.29
N ALA A 670 4.12 24.47 17.27
CA ALA A 670 5.49 24.00 17.28
C ALA A 670 6.42 25.20 17.42
N ASN A 671 7.36 25.11 18.36
CA ASN A 671 8.39 26.11 18.55
C ASN A 671 9.73 25.55 18.05
N ALA A 672 10.20 26.09 16.93
CA ALA A 672 11.48 25.76 16.30
C ALA A 672 12.09 27.02 15.65
N PRO A 673 12.80 27.87 16.41
CA PRO A 673 13.36 29.11 15.88
C PRO A 673 14.30 28.85 14.70
N GLY A 674 14.08 29.54 13.58
CA GLY A 674 14.88 29.40 12.35
C GLY A 674 14.44 28.26 11.42
N ALA A 675 13.36 27.54 11.73
CA ALA A 675 12.80 26.56 10.82
C ALA A 675 12.14 27.23 9.61
N ALA A 676 12.47 26.75 8.42
CA ALA A 676 11.92 27.22 7.15
C ALA A 676 10.54 26.61 6.84
N ARG A 677 10.24 25.42 7.35
CA ARG A 677 8.93 24.76 7.21
C ARG A 677 8.66 23.82 8.37
N PHE A 678 7.38 23.47 8.56
CA PHE A 678 6.94 22.44 9.50
C PHE A 678 6.26 21.29 8.76
N THR A 679 6.11 20.14 9.42
CA THR A 679 5.16 19.12 9.01
C THR A 679 4.57 18.47 10.25
N TRP A 680 3.29 18.71 10.47
CA TRP A 680 2.49 18.04 11.47
C TRP A 680 2.03 16.70 10.99
N SER A 681 2.02 15.77 11.93
CA SER A 681 1.80 14.38 11.62
C SER A 681 1.22 13.58 12.79
N ARG A 682 0.52 12.48 12.51
CA ARG A 682 0.05 11.49 13.47
C ARG A 682 0.99 10.29 13.45
N LEU A 683 1.74 10.10 14.53
CA LEU A 683 2.61 8.94 14.73
C LEU A 683 1.81 7.68 15.04
N SER A 684 0.78 7.79 15.87
CA SER A 684 -0.11 6.68 16.21
C SER A 684 -1.48 7.23 16.65
N GLY A 685 -2.48 6.37 16.61
CA GLY A 685 -3.80 6.66 17.14
C GLY A 685 -4.90 5.79 16.51
N PRO A 686 -6.11 5.83 17.07
CA PRO A 686 -7.24 5.03 16.59
C PRO A 686 -7.71 5.37 15.16
N GLN A 687 -7.66 6.65 14.78
CA GLN A 687 -8.15 7.15 13.48
C GLN A 687 -7.22 8.23 12.89
N LEU A 688 -7.44 8.63 11.63
CA LEU A 688 -6.71 9.74 11.02
C LEU A 688 -6.93 11.04 11.82
N VAL A 689 -5.90 11.90 11.81
CA VAL A 689 -5.97 13.27 12.34
C VAL A 689 -5.90 14.22 11.15
N GLU A 690 -6.92 15.06 10.98
CA GLU A 690 -6.93 16.05 9.91
C GLU A 690 -6.20 17.31 10.37
N PHE A 691 -5.14 17.72 9.68
CA PHE A 691 -4.42 18.95 9.97
C PHE A 691 -4.78 20.02 8.93
N VAL A 692 -5.36 21.13 9.36
CA VAL A 692 -5.79 22.22 8.46
C VAL A 692 -4.59 22.85 7.73
N ALA A 693 -3.50 23.12 8.46
CA ALA A 693 -2.27 23.69 7.92
C ALA A 693 -1.08 22.84 8.37
N SER A 694 -0.99 21.61 7.86
CA SER A 694 0.05 20.65 8.26
C SER A 694 1.48 21.18 8.07
N SER A 695 1.69 22.17 7.21
CA SER A 695 3.01 22.76 6.96
C SER A 695 3.37 23.99 7.81
N ALA A 696 2.46 24.48 8.65
CA ALA A 696 2.64 25.69 9.45
C ALA A 696 3.12 25.41 10.88
N ALA A 697 3.78 26.38 11.51
CA ALA A 697 4.21 26.27 12.92
C ALA A 697 2.99 26.11 13.86
N SER A 698 1.88 26.74 13.52
CA SER A 698 0.58 26.57 14.19
C SER A 698 -0.41 25.93 13.23
N THR A 699 -1.08 24.87 13.67
CA THR A 699 -2.11 24.17 12.89
C THR A 699 -3.29 23.81 13.77
N THR A 700 -4.46 23.62 13.16
CA THR A 700 -5.62 23.00 13.82
C THR A 700 -5.67 21.53 13.44
N ALA A 701 -5.59 20.66 14.44
CA ALA A 701 -5.75 19.21 14.30
C ALA A 701 -7.19 18.82 14.66
N ARG A 702 -7.85 18.00 13.83
CA ARG A 702 -9.18 17.45 14.08
C ARG A 702 -9.10 15.95 14.32
N PHE A 703 -9.67 15.50 15.44
CA PHE A 703 -9.73 14.10 15.86
C PHE A 703 -11.14 13.57 15.64
N LEU A 704 -11.25 12.42 14.98
CA LEU A 704 -12.56 11.84 14.60
C LEU A 704 -13.01 10.67 15.51
N ALA A 705 -12.16 10.26 16.45
CA ALA A 705 -12.46 9.19 17.40
C ALA A 705 -11.73 9.41 18.74
N PRO A 706 -12.25 8.90 19.86
CA PRO A 706 -11.52 8.88 21.12
C PRO A 706 -10.37 7.86 21.10
N GLY A 707 -9.36 8.13 21.93
CA GLY A 707 -8.20 7.31 22.22
C GLY A 707 -6.94 8.16 22.39
N ALA A 708 -5.81 7.51 22.66
CA ALA A 708 -4.52 8.17 22.74
C ALA A 708 -3.94 8.37 21.33
N TYR A 709 -3.64 9.62 20.97
CA TYR A 709 -2.95 9.98 19.74
C TYR A 709 -1.55 10.46 20.06
N GLU A 710 -0.55 9.90 19.39
CA GLU A 710 0.80 10.45 19.43
C GLU A 710 0.97 11.36 18.20
N LEU A 711 1.06 12.67 18.45
CA LEU A 711 1.21 13.67 17.39
C LEU A 711 2.67 14.05 17.27
N ARG A 712 3.15 14.21 16.04
CA ARG A 712 4.51 14.56 15.71
C ARG A 712 4.55 15.91 15.00
N VAL A 713 5.60 16.67 15.24
CA VAL A 713 5.99 17.76 14.35
C VAL A 713 7.44 17.60 13.93
N ALA A 714 7.66 17.79 12.63
CA ALA A 714 8.97 17.93 12.02
C ALA A 714 9.23 19.40 11.70
N ALA A 715 10.34 19.95 12.14
CA ALA A 715 10.80 21.29 11.76
C ALA A 715 12.03 21.18 10.85
N TYR A 716 12.02 21.93 9.76
CA TYR A 716 13.04 21.85 8.71
C TYR A 716 13.92 23.09 8.65
N PHE A 717 15.23 22.89 8.53
CA PHE A 717 16.22 23.94 8.47
C PHE A 717 17.05 23.82 7.18
N GLY A 718 17.42 24.97 6.60
CA GLY A 718 18.18 25.00 5.35
C GLY A 718 17.33 24.84 4.08
N PRO A 719 17.98 24.89 2.90
CA PRO A 719 17.30 24.88 1.60
C PRO A 719 16.85 23.47 1.17
N ALA A 720 15.67 23.36 0.54
CA ALA A 720 15.24 22.13 -0.13
C ALA A 720 16.10 21.81 -1.37
N PRO A 721 16.26 20.53 -1.78
CA PRO A 721 15.66 19.33 -1.19
C PRO A 721 16.42 18.76 0.02
N PHE A 722 17.56 19.35 0.38
CA PHE A 722 18.45 18.87 1.43
C PHE A 722 18.29 19.65 2.73
N GLN A 723 17.15 19.44 3.41
CA GLN A 723 16.86 20.10 4.68
C GLN A 723 17.29 19.25 5.87
N TYR A 724 17.71 19.89 6.95
CA TYR A 724 17.90 19.24 8.24
C TYR A 724 16.60 19.19 9.00
N GLU A 725 16.35 18.10 9.72
CA GLU A 725 15.12 17.92 10.47
C GLU A 725 15.40 17.81 11.96
N ALA A 726 14.59 18.49 12.76
CA ALA A 726 14.39 18.19 14.17
C ALA A 726 12.93 17.80 14.41
N ILE A 727 12.76 16.78 15.25
CA ILE A 727 11.48 16.12 15.46
C ILE A 727 11.18 16.12 16.94
N THR A 728 9.92 16.29 17.26
CA THR A 728 9.40 15.97 18.59
C THR A 728 7.98 15.41 18.44
N SER A 729 7.52 14.73 19.47
CA SER A 729 6.17 14.18 19.53
C SER A 729 5.52 14.50 20.86
N ARG A 730 4.19 14.40 20.88
CA ARG A 730 3.36 14.66 22.06
C ARG A 730 2.11 13.82 22.03
N THR A 731 1.84 13.15 23.15
CA THR A 731 0.59 12.43 23.36
C THR A 731 -0.56 13.38 23.66
N VAL A 732 -1.70 13.14 22.99
CA VAL A 732 -2.99 13.81 23.23
C VAL A 732 -4.05 12.74 23.44
N ASN A 733 -4.65 12.71 24.63
CA ASN A 733 -5.73 11.77 24.96
C ASN A 733 -7.09 12.37 24.61
N VAL A 734 -7.79 11.75 23.66
CA VAL A 734 -9.13 12.17 23.25
C VAL A 734 -10.16 11.25 23.88
N ALA A 735 -11.17 11.77 24.57
CA ALA A 735 -12.24 10.97 25.18
C ALA A 735 -13.61 11.47 24.73
N PHE A 736 -14.60 10.58 24.62
CA PHE A 736 -15.99 11.00 24.40
C PHE A 736 -16.46 11.94 25.52
N ASP A 737 -17.31 12.92 25.20
CA ASP A 737 -17.88 13.82 26.18
C ASP A 737 -19.04 13.11 26.90
N PRO A 738 -18.91 12.75 28.19
CA PRO A 738 -19.98 12.06 28.91
C PRO A 738 -21.25 12.90 29.05
N GLY A 739 -21.21 14.22 28.80
CA GLY A 739 -22.40 15.08 28.73
C GLY A 739 -23.07 15.13 27.34
N SER A 740 -22.56 14.41 26.34
CA SER A 740 -23.15 14.31 25.00
C SER A 740 -24.02 13.05 24.89
N ILE A 741 -25.33 13.21 24.68
CA ILE A 741 -26.22 12.05 24.47
C ILE A 741 -25.91 11.31 23.15
N ALA A 742 -25.35 12.02 22.16
CA ALA A 742 -24.90 11.38 20.92
C ALA A 742 -23.71 10.45 21.19
N ASP A 743 -22.78 10.86 22.04
CA ASP A 743 -21.62 10.04 22.41
C ASP A 743 -22.03 8.89 23.33
N TRP A 744 -22.96 9.14 24.26
CA TRP A 744 -23.55 8.11 25.12
C TRP A 744 -24.23 6.99 24.31
N ARG A 745 -24.91 7.31 23.20
CA ARG A 745 -25.48 6.29 22.30
C ARG A 745 -24.41 5.44 21.63
N VAL A 746 -23.33 6.05 21.14
CA VAL A 746 -22.23 5.32 20.50
C VAL A 746 -21.53 4.39 21.49
N LEU A 747 -21.42 4.81 22.75
CA LEU A 747 -20.86 3.99 23.83
C LEU A 747 -21.72 2.77 24.16
N ASN A 748 -23.04 2.93 24.24
CA ASN A 748 -23.96 1.85 24.60
C ASN A 748 -24.30 0.92 23.42
N TRP A 749 -24.33 1.44 22.19
CA TRP A 749 -24.61 0.66 20.98
C TRP A 749 -23.61 0.97 19.84
N PRO A 750 -22.36 0.47 19.92
CA PRO A 750 -21.36 0.70 18.88
C PRO A 750 -21.82 0.17 17.51
N GLY A 751 -21.86 1.05 16.50
CA GLY A 751 -22.19 0.68 15.11
C GLY A 751 -23.68 0.52 14.80
N ILE A 752 -24.58 0.79 15.76
CA ILE A 752 -26.03 0.78 15.53
C ILE A 752 -26.49 2.20 15.22
N TYR A 753 -27.27 2.36 14.14
CA TYR A 753 -27.83 3.64 13.69
C TYR A 753 -29.37 3.64 13.62
N ASP A 754 -30.00 2.54 14.01
CA ASP A 754 -31.46 2.42 13.97
C ASP A 754 -32.10 3.26 15.08
N ASN A 755 -32.88 4.26 14.67
CA ASN A 755 -33.55 5.17 15.58
C ASN A 755 -34.64 4.49 16.42
N GLN A 756 -35.10 3.29 16.06
CA GLN A 756 -35.98 2.47 16.90
C GLN A 756 -35.25 1.87 18.11
N ILE A 757 -33.92 1.82 18.08
CA ILE A 757 -33.08 1.29 19.16
C ILE A 757 -32.42 2.44 19.92
N ILE A 758 -31.80 3.40 19.22
CA ILE A 758 -30.97 4.44 19.84
C ILE A 758 -31.69 5.79 19.99
N GLY A 759 -32.90 5.96 19.45
CA GLY A 759 -33.62 7.23 19.44
C GLY A 759 -33.97 7.71 20.86
N ASP A 760 -34.25 9.01 21.03
CA ASP A 760 -34.54 9.61 22.35
C ASP A 760 -35.72 8.95 23.07
N THR A 761 -36.71 8.46 22.31
CA THR A 761 -37.92 7.80 22.82
C THR A 761 -37.88 6.28 22.76
N ALA A 762 -36.78 5.69 22.30
CA ALA A 762 -36.62 4.24 22.26
C ALA A 762 -36.34 3.69 23.66
N ASP A 763 -36.81 2.48 23.91
CA ASP A 763 -36.69 1.72 25.16
C ASP A 763 -36.38 0.25 24.77
N PRO A 764 -35.11 -0.05 24.41
CA PRO A 764 -34.75 -1.33 23.82
C PRO A 764 -34.65 -2.46 24.85
N ASP A 765 -34.46 -2.16 26.14
CA ASP A 765 -34.44 -3.13 27.24
C ASP A 765 -35.79 -3.28 27.96
N MET A 766 -36.80 -2.51 27.54
CA MET A 766 -38.21 -2.64 27.91
C MET A 766 -38.47 -2.44 29.40
N ASP A 767 -37.72 -1.53 30.03
CA ASP A 767 -37.89 -1.20 31.45
C ASP A 767 -38.81 0.02 31.69
N GLY A 768 -39.28 0.65 30.61
CA GLY A 768 -40.16 1.80 30.64
C GLY A 768 -39.43 3.15 30.68
N LEU A 769 -38.09 3.15 30.61
CA LEU A 769 -37.25 4.35 30.58
C LEU A 769 -36.76 4.61 29.15
N PRO A 770 -37.25 5.67 28.48
CA PRO A 770 -36.72 6.00 27.16
C PRO A 770 -35.28 6.50 27.27
N ASN A 771 -34.47 6.27 26.24
CA ASN A 771 -33.05 6.61 26.18
C ASN A 771 -32.68 8.03 26.64
N ILE A 772 -33.52 9.04 26.36
CA ILE A 772 -33.24 10.41 26.84
C ILE A 772 -33.34 10.55 28.35
N LEU A 773 -34.22 9.78 28.99
CA LEU A 773 -34.38 9.72 30.43
C LEU A 773 -33.24 8.88 31.04
N GLU A 774 -32.89 7.77 30.40
CA GLU A 774 -31.73 6.94 30.76
C GLU A 774 -30.43 7.76 30.80
N PHE A 775 -30.14 8.49 29.72
CA PHE A 775 -29.02 9.42 29.65
C PHE A 775 -29.08 10.49 30.74
N SER A 776 -30.26 11.07 30.96
CA SER A 776 -30.47 12.16 31.93
C SER A 776 -30.22 11.71 33.37
N MET A 777 -30.48 10.44 33.68
CA MET A 777 -30.39 9.85 35.01
C MET A 777 -29.15 8.98 35.21
N ALA A 778 -28.32 8.83 34.16
CA ALA A 778 -27.12 7.99 34.14
C ALA A 778 -27.38 6.50 34.43
N THR A 779 -28.48 5.96 33.88
CA THR A 779 -28.83 4.54 33.91
C THR A 779 -28.32 3.80 32.65
N ILE A 780 -28.49 2.47 32.61
CA ILE A 780 -27.89 1.60 31.58
C ILE A 780 -29.00 1.17 30.60
N PRO A 781 -29.00 1.66 29.35
CA PRO A 781 -30.15 1.51 28.47
C PRO A 781 -30.19 0.17 27.72
N THR A 782 -29.22 -0.70 27.99
CA THR A 782 -29.13 -2.05 27.42
C THR A 782 -29.48 -3.12 28.45
N SER A 783 -29.92 -2.72 29.63
CA SER A 783 -30.13 -3.60 30.77
C SER A 783 -31.22 -3.04 31.65
N PHE A 784 -32.29 -3.82 31.80
CA PHE A 784 -33.41 -3.51 32.67
C PHE A 784 -32.96 -2.87 33.99
N THR A 785 -33.34 -1.61 34.19
CA THR A 785 -33.00 -0.85 35.39
C THR A 785 -34.25 -0.70 36.27
N PRO A 786 -34.24 -1.23 37.52
CA PRO A 786 -35.33 -0.99 38.45
C PRO A 786 -35.53 0.52 38.69
N GLN A 787 -36.79 0.94 38.88
CA GLN A 787 -37.20 2.34 39.08
C GLN A 787 -36.14 3.19 39.82
N PRO A 788 -35.44 4.11 39.12
CA PRO A 788 -34.26 4.80 39.66
C PRO A 788 -34.61 5.99 40.57
N TRP A 789 -35.89 6.25 40.80
CA TRP A 789 -36.37 7.35 41.64
C TRP A 789 -37.26 6.85 42.79
N PHE A 790 -37.27 7.60 43.88
CA PHE A 790 -38.06 7.36 45.07
C PHE A 790 -39.06 8.50 45.29
N LEU A 791 -40.29 8.15 45.63
CA LEU A 791 -41.32 9.11 46.02
C LEU A 791 -41.62 8.94 47.51
N ASN A 792 -41.44 10.02 48.28
CA ASN A 792 -41.83 10.08 49.68
C ASN A 792 -43.01 11.04 49.84
N ALA A 793 -44.08 10.56 50.47
CA ALA A 793 -45.18 11.40 50.91
C ALA A 793 -44.98 11.83 52.36
N ARG A 794 -45.13 13.13 52.62
CA ARG A 794 -45.19 13.73 53.95
C ARG A 794 -46.59 14.32 54.15
N GLU A 795 -46.90 14.73 55.38
CA GLU A 795 -48.21 15.33 55.69
C GLU A 795 -48.49 16.62 54.88
N ASP A 796 -47.44 17.36 54.52
CA ASP A 796 -47.50 18.70 53.91
C ASP A 796 -46.87 18.79 52.51
N ARG A 797 -46.29 17.71 51.96
CA ARG A 797 -45.56 17.73 50.68
C ARG A 797 -45.30 16.34 50.09
N LEU A 798 -44.96 16.32 48.80
CA LEU A 798 -44.35 15.18 48.12
C LEU A 798 -42.88 15.47 47.79
N GLU A 799 -42.01 14.50 48.02
CA GLU A 799 -40.58 14.57 47.73
C GLU A 799 -40.20 13.49 46.70
N LEU A 800 -39.78 13.90 45.51
CA LEU A 800 -39.23 13.02 44.48
C LEU A 800 -37.71 13.08 44.51
N ILE A 801 -37.06 11.95 44.75
CA ILE A 801 -35.60 11.82 44.80
C ILE A 801 -35.15 11.00 43.60
N PHE A 802 -34.28 11.54 42.75
CA PHE A 802 -33.86 10.90 41.50
C PHE A 802 -32.39 11.22 41.17
N PRO A 803 -31.66 10.34 40.49
CA PRO A 803 -30.34 10.63 39.96
C PRO A 803 -30.45 11.53 38.74
N ARG A 804 -29.44 12.38 38.54
CA ARG A 804 -29.31 13.27 37.39
C ARG A 804 -27.84 13.38 37.02
N LEU A 805 -27.50 13.16 35.77
CA LEU A 805 -26.15 13.39 35.25
C LEU A 805 -25.74 14.85 35.50
N SER A 806 -24.62 15.09 36.20
CA SER A 806 -24.21 16.46 36.58
C SER A 806 -23.89 17.35 35.36
N SER A 807 -23.54 16.74 34.23
CA SER A 807 -23.27 17.40 32.94
C SER A 807 -24.47 17.43 31.97
N ILE A 808 -25.67 17.04 32.42
CA ILE A 808 -26.87 16.87 31.57
C ILE A 808 -27.18 18.09 30.69
N GLY A 809 -26.96 19.30 31.22
CA GLY A 809 -27.36 20.57 30.59
C GLY A 809 -26.74 20.87 29.22
N LYS A 810 -25.78 20.06 28.76
CA LYS A 810 -25.24 20.11 27.39
C LYS A 810 -26.19 19.49 26.35
N SER A 811 -26.98 18.49 26.74
CA SER A 811 -27.71 17.61 25.81
C SER A 811 -29.17 17.34 26.18
N ALA A 812 -29.53 17.52 27.44
CA ALA A 812 -30.90 17.33 27.92
C ALA A 812 -31.22 18.26 29.10
N ILE A 813 -32.51 18.49 29.31
CA ILE A 813 -33.09 19.14 30.47
C ILE A 813 -33.96 18.09 31.14
N LEU A 814 -33.68 17.80 32.42
CA LEU A 814 -34.51 16.94 33.25
C LEU A 814 -35.34 17.81 34.19
N SER A 815 -36.65 17.79 33.99
CA SER A 815 -37.59 18.67 34.66
C SER A 815 -38.63 17.87 35.45
N PRO A 816 -38.65 17.97 36.80
CA PRO A 816 -39.75 17.45 37.59
C PRO A 816 -40.99 18.33 37.38
N GLN A 817 -42.15 17.70 37.26
CA GLN A 817 -43.43 18.37 37.03
C GLN A 817 -44.52 17.75 37.89
N TRP A 818 -45.52 18.53 38.26
CA TRP A 818 -46.68 18.04 39.02
C TRP A 818 -48.02 18.43 38.37
N CYS A 819 -49.06 17.65 38.65
CA CYS A 819 -50.46 18.01 38.37
C CYS A 819 -51.40 17.45 39.44
N ASP A 820 -52.62 17.97 39.56
CA ASP A 820 -53.61 17.47 40.54
C ASP A 820 -54.59 16.44 39.94
N SER A 821 -54.57 16.22 38.61
CA SER A 821 -55.44 15.27 37.92
C SER A 821 -54.73 14.60 36.74
N LEU A 822 -54.89 13.27 36.60
CA LEU A 822 -54.44 12.52 35.43
C LEU A 822 -55.49 12.46 34.31
N ALA A 823 -56.75 12.81 34.58
CA ALA A 823 -57.83 12.74 33.59
C ALA A 823 -57.76 13.87 32.54
N ALA A 824 -57.25 15.04 32.95
CA ALA A 824 -56.95 16.19 32.08
C ALA A 824 -55.69 16.88 32.66
N PRO A 825 -54.50 16.33 32.40
CA PRO A 825 -53.32 16.74 33.13
C PRO A 825 -52.81 18.11 32.68
N ASP A 826 -52.63 19.02 33.65
CA ASP A 826 -51.96 20.30 33.50
C ASP A 826 -50.64 20.26 34.28
N TRP A 827 -49.57 19.83 33.60
CA TRP A 827 -48.26 19.60 34.23
C TRP A 827 -47.49 20.90 34.40
N SER A 828 -47.13 21.22 35.64
CA SER A 828 -46.43 22.46 35.99
C SER A 828 -45.10 22.20 36.71
N GLU A 829 -44.13 23.06 36.44
CA GLU A 829 -42.84 23.14 37.15
C GLU A 829 -42.90 24.15 38.31
N SER A 830 -43.96 24.97 38.37
CA SER A 830 -44.09 26.05 39.33
C SER A 830 -44.24 25.53 40.75
N GLY A 831 -43.52 26.14 41.69
CA GLY A 831 -43.59 25.79 43.11
C GLY A 831 -42.92 24.46 43.47
N ILE A 832 -42.05 23.94 42.61
CA ILE A 832 -41.15 22.82 42.93
C ILE A 832 -39.81 23.38 43.42
N ASP A 833 -39.45 23.04 44.65
CA ASP A 833 -38.12 23.33 45.20
C ASP A 833 -37.17 22.16 44.91
N GLN A 834 -36.10 22.43 44.16
CA GLN A 834 -35.07 21.43 43.83
C GLN A 834 -33.77 21.68 44.59
N SER A 835 -33.17 20.62 45.12
CA SER A 835 -31.86 20.66 45.77
C SER A 835 -31.05 19.41 45.45
N VAL A 836 -29.74 19.57 45.24
CA VAL A 836 -28.81 18.43 45.13
C VAL A 836 -28.48 17.97 46.56
N VAL A 837 -28.78 16.72 46.87
CA VAL A 837 -28.61 16.15 48.22
C VAL A 837 -27.36 15.27 48.35
N ALA A 838 -26.79 14.81 47.24
CA ALA A 838 -25.49 14.16 47.15
C ALA A 838 -24.96 14.24 45.70
N SER A 839 -23.65 14.13 45.51
CA SER A 839 -23.03 13.97 44.18
C SER A 839 -21.90 12.95 44.26
N SER A 840 -21.87 12.00 43.33
CA SER A 840 -20.80 11.02 43.21
C SER A 840 -20.57 10.63 41.75
N ASN A 841 -19.31 10.47 41.34
CA ASN A 841 -18.92 10.02 39.98
C ASN A 841 -19.62 10.74 38.82
N GLY A 842 -19.92 12.04 38.95
CA GLY A 842 -20.59 12.82 37.90
C GLY A 842 -22.11 12.65 37.82
N VAL A 843 -22.73 12.05 38.85
CA VAL A 843 -24.18 11.95 39.03
C VAL A 843 -24.59 12.65 40.32
N ASP A 844 -25.56 13.54 40.20
CA ASP A 844 -26.22 14.21 41.33
C ASP A 844 -27.43 13.39 41.78
N THR A 845 -27.60 13.19 43.08
CA THR A 845 -28.91 12.82 43.64
C THR A 845 -29.69 14.11 43.90
N VAL A 846 -30.78 14.32 43.16
CA VAL A 846 -31.63 15.51 43.24
C VAL A 846 -32.90 15.19 44.03
N ARG A 847 -33.28 16.09 44.94
CA ARG A 847 -34.58 16.09 45.62
C ARG A 847 -35.43 17.23 45.08
N ALA A 848 -36.56 16.90 44.46
CA ALA A 848 -37.61 17.83 44.06
C ALA A 848 -38.78 17.75 45.05
N THR A 849 -39.18 18.89 45.61
CA THR A 849 -40.20 18.98 46.64
C THR A 849 -41.38 19.80 46.13
N VAL A 850 -42.60 19.27 46.24
CA VAL A 850 -43.83 20.02 45.93
C VAL A 850 -44.75 20.04 47.15
N PRO A 851 -45.28 21.20 47.58
CA PRO A 851 -46.23 21.28 48.69
C PRO A 851 -47.53 20.51 48.43
N LEU A 852 -48.19 20.05 49.49
CA LEU A 852 -49.57 19.56 49.48
C LEU A 852 -50.44 20.52 50.31
N GLY A 853 -51.54 21.00 49.72
CA GLY A 853 -52.47 21.89 50.40
C GLY A 853 -53.58 21.12 51.13
N PRO A 854 -54.19 21.69 52.19
CA PRO A 854 -55.29 21.06 52.93
C PRO A 854 -56.55 20.77 52.09
N ASN A 855 -56.68 21.41 50.92
CA ASN A 855 -57.79 21.22 49.97
C ASN A 855 -57.38 20.49 48.68
N THR A 856 -56.18 19.89 48.64
CA THR A 856 -55.66 19.19 47.45
C THR A 856 -55.72 17.68 47.71
N PRO A 857 -56.80 16.98 47.30
CA PRO A 857 -57.03 15.60 47.74
C PRO A 857 -56.00 14.61 47.17
N LYS A 858 -55.35 14.93 46.05
CA LYS A 858 -54.33 14.11 45.36
C LYS A 858 -53.41 15.02 44.52
N ARG A 859 -52.13 14.65 44.40
CA ARG A 859 -51.13 15.28 43.50
C ARG A 859 -50.26 14.19 42.87
N PHE A 860 -49.92 14.38 41.61
CA PHE A 860 -49.10 13.48 40.81
C PHE A 860 -47.78 14.17 40.43
N LEU A 861 -46.70 13.41 40.36
CA LEU A 861 -45.37 13.87 39.97
C LEU A 861 -44.89 13.06 38.76
N ARG A 862 -44.14 13.70 37.87
CA ARG A 862 -43.39 13.05 36.79
C ARG A 862 -42.04 13.71 36.60
N LEU A 863 -41.12 12.97 35.96
CA LEU A 863 -39.91 13.54 35.36
C LEU A 863 -40.11 13.65 33.86
N ARG A 864 -39.79 14.82 33.30
CA ARG A 864 -39.78 15.05 31.86
C ARG A 864 -38.35 15.33 31.44
N ALA A 865 -37.83 14.52 30.53
CA ALA A 865 -36.57 14.79 29.83
C ALA A 865 -36.86 15.38 28.44
N SER A 866 -36.17 16.45 28.06
CA SER A 866 -36.25 17.07 26.73
C SER A 866 -34.90 17.59 26.27
N ARG A 867 -34.74 17.84 24.97
CA ARG A 867 -33.57 18.57 24.45
C ARG A 867 -33.59 20.04 24.93
N PRO A 868 -32.43 20.70 25.08
CA PRO A 868 -32.32 22.12 25.40
C PRO A 868 -32.98 23.06 24.40
#